data_AF-A0AAD9V5T2-F1
#
_entry.id   AF-A0AAD9V5T2-F1
#
_cell.length_a   1.000
_cell.length_b   1.000
_cell.length_c   1.000
_cell.angle_alpha   90.00
_cell.angle_beta   90.00
_cell.angle_gamma   90.00
#
_symmetry.space_group_name_H-M   'P 1'
#
loop_
_entity.id
_entity.type
_entity.pdbx_description
1 polymer ?
#
loop_
_entity_poly.entity_id
_entity_poly.type
_entity_poly.pdbx_seq_one_letter_code
_entity_poly.pdbx_strand_id
1 'polypeptide(L)'
;MASADSEVSFQDVQEAATRIEPYVHRTPVMTCSSLDHMAGRALHFKCEIFQKIGAFKIRGATNAVLQLLESMPPNQKPVLVTSSSGNHAQALAFSAKTMGLQALIAMPSNAPVVKKAAVRGYGATIVDCGPNIKEVRDAATQKIIQENSPNAYLIPSSDHPHVIAGQGSIALELLEQVPFLDAIVVPVGGGGMLSGICIASKGINPNIKVYAAEPLNADDCAKSFAAKKRIPQTGSPNTVADGLRIGIGEKTWPIIRDNITDVITVTEDEIISAMRLVWERMKLLIESSAAVGVAAVLSEKFKALSHQDIKNVGVILMASVTSGEIRVTIEHIQQAAKRIAPYIHQTPIMTCSSLDKMAGRALHFKCELFQKVGAFKIRGAMNAVLQLLDSQQFDHKPVLVTHSSGNHAQALALAAKAMGLQAYIAMPRNAPPVKKEAVREYGATIVECGVSAEDREITANKILETTANSYLIPPFDHPDIIAGQGTMALELLNQVPALDSVVVPVSGGGMLSGICIAVKAIKPDIKIYAAEPLNADDCAKSFAAGRRIPLQGPPNTIADGLRTSVGHLCWPIIRDCVTDVITVTEDEIISAMRLVWERMKLLIEPSAAVGVAVVLSDKFKAIPVQRLSNVGVILCGGNVDLDNIPRSK
;
A
#
# COMPACT_ATOMS: atom_id res chain seq x y z
N MET A 1 8.64 -30.06 -30.04
CA MET A 1 8.14 -28.98 -30.91
C MET A 1 6.63 -29.10 -30.97
N ALA A 2 5.91 -28.42 -30.09
CA ALA A 2 4.46 -28.25 -30.18
C ALA A 2 4.20 -26.99 -31.02
N SER A 3 3.23 -27.06 -31.94
CA SER A 3 2.95 -26.03 -32.94
C SER A 3 2.76 -24.65 -32.32
N ALA A 4 3.54 -23.69 -32.81
CA ALA A 4 3.29 -22.27 -32.64
C ALA A 4 1.96 -21.87 -33.31
N ASP A 5 1.22 -20.97 -32.65
CA ASP A 5 0.21 -20.07 -33.22
C ASP A 5 -1.20 -20.56 -33.58
N SER A 6 -1.84 -21.43 -32.79
CA SER A 6 -3.32 -21.55 -32.83
C SER A 6 -3.98 -20.54 -31.87
N GLU A 7 -4.93 -19.76 -32.39
CA GLU A 7 -5.82 -18.89 -31.61
C GLU A 7 -6.72 -19.74 -30.68
N VAL A 8 -6.95 -19.29 -29.44
CA VAL A 8 -7.77 -20.03 -28.47
C VAL A 8 -9.25 -19.93 -28.86
N SER A 9 -9.88 -21.07 -29.12
CA SER A 9 -11.28 -21.16 -29.55
C SER A 9 -12.25 -21.35 -28.38
N PHE A 10 -13.55 -21.20 -28.65
CA PHE A 10 -14.60 -21.52 -27.68
C PHE A 10 -14.59 -23.00 -27.28
N GLN A 11 -14.33 -23.89 -28.24
CA GLN A 11 -14.21 -25.33 -28.02
C GLN A 11 -13.07 -25.64 -27.03
N ASP A 12 -11.92 -24.96 -27.16
CA ASP A 12 -10.80 -25.13 -26.23
C ASP A 12 -11.19 -24.79 -24.78
N VAL A 13 -12.05 -23.78 -24.58
CA VAL A 13 -12.55 -23.41 -23.25
C VAL A 13 -13.49 -24.48 -22.69
N GLN A 14 -14.37 -25.06 -23.52
CA GLN A 14 -15.28 -26.13 -23.10
C GLN A 14 -14.51 -27.41 -22.71
N GLU A 15 -13.51 -27.77 -23.50
CA GLU A 15 -12.61 -28.89 -23.21
C GLU A 15 -11.79 -28.63 -21.95
N ALA A 16 -11.27 -27.40 -21.79
CA ALA A 16 -10.56 -27.01 -20.58
C ALA A 16 -11.45 -27.11 -19.34
N ALA A 17 -12.71 -26.68 -19.41
CA ALA A 17 -13.65 -26.79 -18.30
C ALA A 17 -13.92 -28.25 -17.90
N THR A 18 -14.09 -29.13 -18.89
CA THR A 18 -14.25 -30.58 -18.65
C THR A 18 -12.98 -31.18 -18.02
N ARG A 19 -11.80 -30.82 -18.55
CA ARG A 19 -10.50 -31.33 -18.10
C ARG A 19 -10.19 -30.96 -16.64
N ILE A 20 -10.54 -29.75 -16.21
CA ILE A 20 -10.22 -29.27 -14.86
C ILE A 20 -11.30 -29.56 -13.81
N GLU A 21 -12.48 -30.05 -14.20
CA GLU A 21 -13.64 -30.25 -13.33
C GLU A 21 -13.33 -31.01 -12.02
N PRO A 22 -12.52 -32.10 -12.01
CA PRO A 22 -12.15 -32.79 -10.76
C PRO A 22 -11.26 -31.95 -9.81
N TYR A 23 -10.59 -30.94 -10.37
CA TYR A 23 -9.53 -30.20 -9.69
C TYR A 23 -9.99 -28.85 -9.15
N VAL A 24 -11.14 -28.34 -9.58
CA VAL A 24 -11.64 -27.02 -9.19
C VAL A 24 -13.00 -27.14 -8.48
N HIS A 25 -13.36 -26.13 -7.70
CA HIS A 25 -14.73 -25.96 -7.23
C HIS A 25 -15.56 -25.23 -8.28
N ARG A 26 -16.81 -25.68 -8.47
CA ARG A 26 -17.84 -24.86 -9.10
C ARG A 26 -18.23 -23.75 -8.13
N THR A 27 -17.83 -22.52 -8.41
CA THR A 27 -17.98 -21.39 -7.47
C THR A 27 -19.37 -20.75 -7.59
N PRO A 28 -19.93 -20.20 -6.50
CA PRO A 28 -21.26 -19.61 -6.53
C PRO A 28 -21.29 -18.25 -7.24
N VAL A 29 -22.47 -17.90 -7.75
CA VAL A 29 -22.84 -16.52 -8.09
C VAL A 29 -23.70 -15.94 -6.97
N MET A 30 -23.24 -14.84 -6.37
CA MET A 30 -23.94 -14.14 -5.29
C MET A 30 -24.55 -12.83 -5.80
N THR A 31 -25.58 -12.35 -5.13
CA THR A 31 -26.20 -11.04 -5.39
C THR A 31 -26.13 -10.16 -4.15
N CYS A 32 -26.26 -8.85 -4.30
CA CYS A 32 -26.25 -7.92 -3.17
C CYS A 32 -27.11 -6.68 -3.48
N SER A 33 -28.34 -6.67 -2.97
CA SER A 33 -29.33 -5.59 -3.22
C SER A 33 -28.81 -4.18 -2.90
N SER A 34 -27.97 -4.06 -1.87
CA SER A 34 -27.34 -2.78 -1.53
C SER A 34 -26.40 -2.29 -2.63
N LEU A 35 -25.64 -3.19 -3.27
CA LEU A 35 -24.73 -2.83 -4.34
C LEU A 35 -25.49 -2.63 -5.65
N ASP A 36 -26.56 -3.40 -5.88
CA ASP A 36 -27.46 -3.23 -7.01
C ASP A 36 -28.06 -1.81 -7.04
N HIS A 37 -28.57 -1.35 -5.88
CA HIS A 37 -29.11 0.01 -5.74
C HIS A 37 -28.04 1.08 -5.99
N MET A 38 -26.80 0.85 -5.53
CA MET A 38 -25.70 1.80 -5.74
C MET A 38 -25.27 1.87 -7.21
N ALA A 39 -25.30 0.75 -7.93
CA ALA A 39 -24.97 0.67 -9.36
C ALA A 39 -26.15 1.00 -10.29
N GLY A 40 -27.36 1.09 -9.74
CA GLY A 40 -28.60 1.31 -10.49
C GLY A 40 -29.02 0.12 -11.37
N ARG A 41 -28.49 -1.08 -11.13
CA ARG A 41 -28.73 -2.28 -11.96
C ARG A 41 -28.48 -3.56 -11.18
N ALA A 42 -28.96 -4.70 -11.68
CA ALA A 42 -28.77 -5.98 -11.01
C ALA A 42 -27.32 -6.48 -11.20
N LEU A 43 -26.62 -6.75 -10.09
CA LEU A 43 -25.25 -7.26 -10.09
C LEU A 43 -25.20 -8.73 -9.67
N HIS A 44 -24.42 -9.51 -10.41
CA HIS A 44 -24.23 -10.94 -10.21
C HIS A 44 -22.75 -11.24 -10.04
N PHE A 45 -22.33 -11.52 -8.81
CA PHE A 45 -20.93 -11.66 -8.43
C PHE A 45 -20.46 -13.11 -8.53
N LYS A 46 -19.64 -13.43 -9.54
CA LYS A 46 -18.99 -14.73 -9.67
C LYS A 46 -17.84 -14.84 -8.67
N CYS A 47 -18.03 -15.63 -7.61
CA CYS A 47 -17.19 -15.59 -6.41
C CYS A 47 -16.04 -16.61 -6.45
N GLU A 48 -14.98 -16.30 -7.19
CA GLU A 48 -13.77 -17.13 -7.28
C GLU A 48 -12.94 -17.18 -5.99
N ILE A 49 -13.36 -16.44 -4.95
CA ILE A 49 -12.88 -16.58 -3.56
C ILE A 49 -13.14 -17.96 -2.95
N PHE A 50 -14.19 -18.66 -3.38
CA PHE A 50 -14.51 -19.99 -2.88
C PHE A 50 -13.77 -21.11 -3.62
N GLN A 51 -12.79 -20.76 -4.45
CA GLN A 51 -11.96 -21.73 -5.14
C GLN A 51 -10.93 -22.37 -4.18
N LYS A 52 -10.38 -23.55 -4.51
CA LYS A 52 -9.50 -24.33 -3.60
C LYS A 52 -8.31 -23.55 -3.02
N ILE A 53 -7.72 -22.66 -3.82
CA ILE A 53 -6.61 -21.80 -3.40
C ILE A 53 -7.08 -20.37 -3.03
N GLY A 54 -8.39 -20.17 -2.94
CA GLY A 54 -9.01 -18.86 -2.83
C GLY A 54 -8.73 -17.96 -4.03
N ALA A 55 -8.59 -18.51 -5.26
CA ALA A 55 -8.31 -17.74 -6.46
C ALA A 55 -8.62 -18.51 -7.76
N PHE A 56 -9.01 -17.79 -8.80
CA PHE A 56 -9.32 -18.34 -10.13
C PHE A 56 -8.12 -18.98 -10.87
N LYS A 57 -6.89 -18.60 -10.51
CA LYS A 57 -5.67 -18.97 -11.26
C LYS A 57 -5.42 -20.48 -11.30
N ILE A 58 -6.01 -21.24 -10.37
CA ILE A 58 -6.00 -22.71 -10.44
C ILE A 58 -6.57 -23.21 -11.76
N ARG A 59 -7.63 -22.58 -12.30
CA ARG A 59 -8.30 -23.04 -13.51
C ARG A 59 -7.35 -23.06 -14.71
N GLY A 60 -6.64 -21.96 -14.92
CA GLY A 60 -5.65 -21.83 -15.99
C GLY A 60 -4.40 -22.67 -15.76
N ALA A 61 -3.84 -22.65 -14.54
CA ALA A 61 -2.63 -23.40 -14.22
C ALA A 61 -2.84 -24.92 -14.34
N THR A 62 -3.92 -25.45 -13.75
CA THR A 62 -4.25 -26.87 -13.82
C THR A 62 -4.50 -27.32 -15.26
N ASN A 63 -5.24 -26.53 -16.06
CA ASN A 63 -5.47 -26.88 -17.46
C ASN A 63 -4.16 -26.96 -18.26
N ALA A 64 -3.27 -25.98 -18.08
CA ALA A 64 -1.98 -25.97 -18.76
C ALA A 64 -1.08 -27.14 -18.35
N VAL A 65 -1.09 -27.53 -17.07
CA VAL A 65 -0.33 -28.69 -16.59
C VAL A 65 -0.89 -30.00 -17.15
N LEU A 66 -2.22 -30.19 -17.17
CA LEU A 66 -2.83 -31.40 -17.72
C LEU A 66 -2.55 -31.53 -19.22
N GLN A 67 -2.67 -30.44 -19.98
CA GLN A 67 -2.32 -30.41 -21.41
C GLN A 67 -0.84 -30.74 -21.64
N LEU A 68 0.06 -30.22 -20.79
CA LEU A 68 1.46 -30.57 -20.84
C LEU A 68 1.65 -32.08 -20.63
N LEU A 69 1.02 -32.68 -19.61
CA LEU A 69 1.11 -34.12 -19.35
C LEU A 69 0.55 -34.96 -20.50
N GLU A 70 -0.58 -34.58 -21.09
CA GLU A 70 -1.17 -35.25 -22.26
C GLU A 70 -0.23 -35.24 -23.48
N SER A 71 0.57 -34.19 -23.63
CA SER A 71 1.54 -34.06 -24.72
C SER A 71 2.86 -34.81 -24.49
N MET A 72 3.11 -35.31 -23.28
CA MET A 72 4.37 -35.93 -22.88
C MET A 72 4.29 -37.46 -22.87
N PRO A 73 5.42 -38.18 -23.05
CA PRO A 73 5.47 -39.62 -22.86
C PRO A 73 5.06 -40.03 -21.43
N PRO A 74 4.31 -41.14 -21.21
CA PRO A 74 3.75 -41.49 -19.90
C PRO A 74 4.75 -41.62 -18.74
N ASN A 75 6.02 -41.92 -19.03
CA ASN A 75 7.07 -42.11 -18.02
C ASN A 75 7.87 -40.84 -17.72
N GLN A 76 7.61 -39.73 -18.42
CA GLN A 76 8.34 -38.47 -18.25
C GLN A 76 7.56 -37.53 -17.33
N LYS A 77 8.20 -37.06 -16.26
CA LYS A 77 7.60 -36.08 -15.33
C LYS A 77 8.20 -34.70 -15.55
N PRO A 78 7.41 -33.67 -15.86
CA PRO A 78 7.91 -32.31 -15.98
C PRO A 78 8.23 -31.71 -14.60
N VAL A 79 9.22 -30.84 -14.58
CA VAL A 79 9.45 -29.87 -13.51
C VAL A 79 8.72 -28.58 -13.89
N LEU A 80 7.69 -28.23 -13.13
CA LEU A 80 6.85 -27.07 -13.42
C LEU A 80 7.53 -25.79 -12.89
N VAL A 81 7.68 -24.79 -13.73
CA VAL A 81 8.34 -23.53 -13.38
C VAL A 81 7.38 -22.37 -13.56
N THR A 82 7.39 -21.41 -12.63
CA THR A 82 6.75 -20.11 -12.86
C THR A 82 7.44 -18.99 -12.11
N SER A 83 7.10 -17.77 -12.51
CA SER A 83 7.61 -16.50 -12.05
C SER A 83 6.45 -15.70 -11.47
N SER A 84 6.18 -15.85 -10.18
CA SER A 84 5.04 -15.19 -9.55
C SER A 84 5.19 -15.13 -8.03
N SER A 85 4.92 -13.97 -7.43
CA SER A 85 4.79 -13.84 -5.98
C SER A 85 3.36 -14.05 -5.48
N GLY A 86 2.39 -14.25 -6.39
CA GLY A 86 0.95 -14.14 -6.12
C GLY A 86 0.17 -15.44 -6.29
N ASN A 87 -1.12 -15.31 -6.59
CA ASN A 87 -2.06 -16.42 -6.67
C ASN A 87 -1.69 -17.48 -7.75
N HIS A 88 -0.88 -17.12 -8.75
CA HIS A 88 -0.47 -18.07 -9.80
C HIS A 88 0.62 -19.05 -9.31
N ALA A 89 1.51 -18.58 -8.44
CA ALA A 89 2.46 -19.46 -7.75
C ALA A 89 1.73 -20.53 -6.91
N GLN A 90 0.71 -20.10 -6.17
CA GLN A 90 -0.12 -21.02 -5.38
C GLN A 90 -0.90 -22.00 -6.29
N ALA A 91 -1.44 -21.53 -7.41
CA ALA A 91 -2.13 -22.35 -8.39
C ALA A 91 -1.23 -23.43 -9.00
N LEU A 92 -0.01 -23.07 -9.41
CA LEU A 92 0.93 -24.02 -9.97
C LEU A 92 1.42 -25.00 -8.90
N ALA A 93 1.73 -24.52 -7.69
CA ALA A 93 2.14 -25.36 -6.57
C ALA A 93 1.04 -26.38 -6.19
N PHE A 94 -0.22 -25.93 -6.09
CA PHE A 94 -1.36 -26.81 -5.84
C PHE A 94 -1.53 -27.86 -6.94
N SER A 95 -1.45 -27.45 -8.21
CA SER A 95 -1.58 -28.37 -9.36
C SER A 95 -0.47 -29.41 -9.35
N ALA A 96 0.78 -28.99 -9.11
CA ALA A 96 1.93 -29.85 -9.02
C ALA A 96 1.78 -30.91 -7.92
N LYS A 97 1.39 -30.48 -6.70
CA LYS A 97 1.13 -31.38 -5.57
C LYS A 97 0.08 -32.43 -5.91
N THR A 98 -1.02 -31.99 -6.49
CA THR A 98 -2.16 -32.85 -6.81
C THR A 98 -1.80 -33.92 -7.84
N MET A 99 -0.86 -33.62 -8.74
CA MET A 99 -0.41 -34.53 -9.79
C MET A 99 0.92 -35.24 -9.46
N GLY A 100 1.47 -35.06 -8.25
CA GLY A 100 2.74 -35.67 -7.86
C GLY A 100 3.94 -35.20 -8.69
N LEU A 101 3.94 -33.92 -9.08
CA LEU A 101 4.98 -33.25 -9.86
C LEU A 101 5.79 -32.29 -9.00
N GLN A 102 7.00 -31.98 -9.46
CA GLN A 102 7.84 -30.95 -8.84
C GLN A 102 7.44 -29.56 -9.37
N ALA A 103 7.35 -28.58 -8.48
CA ALA A 103 7.20 -27.17 -8.85
C ALA A 103 8.32 -26.32 -8.26
N LEU A 104 8.97 -25.53 -9.13
CA LEU A 104 9.99 -24.55 -8.78
C LEU A 104 9.44 -23.14 -9.07
N ILE A 105 9.23 -22.35 -8.03
CA ILE A 105 8.59 -21.03 -8.12
C ILE A 105 9.64 -19.96 -7.88
N ALA A 106 9.97 -19.17 -8.91
CA ALA A 106 10.75 -17.96 -8.75
C ALA A 106 9.91 -16.90 -8.04
N MET A 107 10.24 -16.63 -6.77
CA MET A 107 9.56 -15.61 -5.95
C MET A 107 10.54 -14.56 -5.44
N PRO A 108 10.19 -13.27 -5.46
CA PRO A 108 10.99 -12.21 -4.85
C PRO A 108 11.26 -12.42 -3.35
N SER A 109 12.42 -11.98 -2.88
CA SER A 109 12.82 -12.06 -1.46
C SER A 109 11.83 -11.32 -0.56
N ASN A 110 11.28 -10.20 -1.04
CA ASN A 110 10.31 -9.37 -0.33
C ASN A 110 8.84 -9.79 -0.53
N ALA A 111 8.55 -10.92 -1.18
CA ALA A 111 7.18 -11.40 -1.31
C ALA A 111 6.59 -11.71 0.09
N PRO A 112 5.31 -11.36 0.36
CA PRO A 112 4.69 -11.54 1.67
C PRO A 112 4.90 -12.94 2.26
N VAL A 113 5.26 -13.01 3.54
CA VAL A 113 5.57 -14.28 4.24
C VAL A 113 4.42 -15.28 4.11
N VAL A 114 3.17 -14.82 4.21
CA VAL A 114 1.97 -15.65 4.06
C VAL A 114 1.88 -16.26 2.65
N LYS A 115 2.23 -15.50 1.60
CA LYS A 115 2.23 -16.00 0.21
C LYS A 115 3.33 -17.08 0.02
N LYS A 116 4.53 -16.86 0.58
CA LYS A 116 5.60 -17.87 0.57
C LYS A 116 5.20 -19.13 1.36
N ALA A 117 4.57 -18.97 2.51
CA ALA A 117 4.10 -20.09 3.33
C ALA A 117 3.03 -20.92 2.61
N ALA A 118 2.08 -20.28 1.92
CA ALA A 118 1.06 -20.98 1.13
C ALA A 118 1.68 -21.83 0.01
N VAL A 119 2.62 -21.27 -0.75
CA VAL A 119 3.35 -22.00 -1.81
C VAL A 119 4.10 -23.21 -1.25
N ARG A 120 4.83 -23.04 -0.14
CA ARG A 120 5.52 -24.14 0.55
C ARG A 120 4.55 -25.18 1.13
N GLY A 121 3.38 -24.76 1.62
CA GLY A 121 2.34 -25.67 2.13
C GLY A 121 1.76 -26.59 1.04
N TYR A 122 1.81 -26.13 -0.21
CA TYR A 122 1.54 -26.97 -1.38
C TYR A 122 2.77 -27.75 -1.87
N GLY A 123 3.88 -27.78 -1.13
CA GLY A 123 5.04 -28.62 -1.44
C GLY A 123 5.90 -28.14 -2.60
N ALA A 124 5.70 -26.91 -3.09
CA ALA A 124 6.57 -26.34 -4.11
C ALA A 124 7.84 -25.74 -3.50
N THR A 125 8.93 -25.82 -4.25
CA THR A 125 10.21 -25.20 -3.88
C THR A 125 10.20 -23.74 -4.33
N ILE A 126 10.43 -22.83 -3.40
CA ILE A 126 10.64 -21.42 -3.71
C ILE A 126 12.10 -21.21 -4.06
N VAL A 127 12.36 -20.69 -5.25
CA VAL A 127 13.66 -20.18 -5.67
C VAL A 127 13.64 -18.67 -5.46
N ASP A 128 14.42 -18.20 -4.51
CA ASP A 128 14.52 -16.77 -4.22
C ASP A 128 15.25 -16.06 -5.38
N CYS A 129 14.59 -15.07 -5.98
CA CYS A 129 15.13 -14.34 -7.11
C CYS A 129 15.56 -12.90 -6.76
N GLY A 130 15.79 -12.57 -5.49
CA GLY A 130 16.16 -11.21 -5.11
C GLY A 130 14.97 -10.23 -5.09
N PRO A 131 15.21 -8.91 -5.17
CA PRO A 131 14.13 -7.91 -5.13
C PRO A 131 13.14 -8.06 -6.29
N ASN A 132 11.92 -7.54 -6.12
CA ASN A 132 10.82 -7.66 -7.09
C ASN A 132 11.03 -6.80 -8.36
N ILE A 133 12.08 -7.12 -9.12
CA ILE A 133 12.46 -6.53 -10.39
C ILE A 133 12.20 -7.57 -11.48
N LYS A 134 11.54 -7.18 -12.57
CA LYS A 134 11.11 -8.11 -13.61
C LYS A 134 12.29 -8.83 -14.25
N GLU A 135 13.35 -8.11 -14.59
CA GLU A 135 14.55 -8.62 -15.24
C GLU A 135 15.25 -9.68 -14.38
N VAL A 136 15.34 -9.43 -13.07
CA VAL A 136 15.96 -10.36 -12.11
C VAL A 136 15.12 -11.62 -11.97
N ARG A 137 13.79 -11.46 -11.89
CA ARG A 137 12.86 -12.58 -11.80
C ARG A 137 12.85 -13.42 -13.07
N ASP A 138 12.93 -12.79 -14.24
CA ASP A 138 13.02 -13.46 -15.54
C ASP A 138 14.36 -14.21 -15.66
N ALA A 139 15.48 -13.60 -15.27
CA ALA A 139 16.79 -14.24 -15.24
C ALA A 139 16.83 -15.46 -14.30
N ALA A 140 16.26 -15.35 -13.10
CA ALA A 140 16.14 -16.48 -12.17
C ALA A 140 15.27 -17.61 -12.75
N THR A 141 14.16 -17.25 -13.41
CA THR A 141 13.29 -18.23 -14.08
C THR A 141 14.04 -18.97 -15.19
N GLN A 142 14.81 -18.24 -16.01
CA GLN A 142 15.63 -18.85 -17.06
C GLN A 142 16.72 -19.76 -16.49
N LYS A 143 17.36 -19.35 -15.39
CA LYS A 143 18.35 -20.17 -14.68
C LYS A 143 17.74 -21.48 -14.19
N ILE A 144 16.57 -21.44 -13.55
CA ILE A 144 15.84 -22.64 -13.10
C ILE A 144 15.57 -23.58 -14.27
N ILE A 145 15.11 -23.05 -15.40
CA ILE A 145 14.82 -23.84 -16.60
C ILE A 145 16.09 -24.50 -17.14
N GLN A 146 17.20 -23.76 -17.24
CA GLN A 146 18.48 -24.29 -17.70
C GLN A 146 19.02 -25.40 -16.79
N GLU A 147 18.99 -25.19 -15.47
CA GLU A 147 19.47 -26.17 -14.48
C GLU A 147 18.65 -27.47 -14.44
N ASN A 148 17.39 -27.42 -14.86
CA ASN A 148 16.45 -28.55 -14.84
C ASN A 148 16.07 -29.02 -16.26
N SER A 149 16.82 -28.58 -17.27
CA SER A 149 16.64 -29.02 -18.65
C SER A 149 17.02 -30.50 -18.81
N PRO A 150 16.33 -31.27 -19.67
CA PRO A 150 15.28 -30.85 -20.61
C PRO A 150 13.84 -30.90 -20.03
N ASN A 151 13.68 -31.19 -18.74
CA ASN A 151 12.38 -31.51 -18.15
C ASN A 151 11.65 -30.30 -17.53
N ALA A 152 12.23 -29.09 -17.57
CA ALA A 152 11.66 -27.89 -16.98
C ALA A 152 10.73 -27.14 -17.95
N TYR A 153 9.50 -26.84 -17.52
CA TYR A 153 8.50 -26.18 -18.34
C TYR A 153 7.91 -24.96 -17.64
N LEU A 154 8.00 -23.80 -18.31
CA LEU A 154 7.43 -22.55 -17.82
C LEU A 154 5.92 -22.51 -18.05
N ILE A 155 5.15 -22.37 -16.97
CA ILE A 155 3.70 -22.11 -17.02
C ILE A 155 3.44 -20.67 -16.57
N PRO A 156 3.26 -19.71 -17.50
CA PRO A 156 3.03 -18.31 -17.16
C PRO A 156 1.61 -18.07 -16.63
N SER A 157 1.35 -16.90 -16.05
CA SER A 157 0.08 -16.60 -15.38
C SER A 157 -1.09 -16.22 -16.28
N SER A 158 -0.83 -15.85 -17.54
CA SER A 158 -1.86 -15.30 -18.41
C SER A 158 -1.60 -15.51 -19.91
N ASP A 159 -0.43 -15.14 -20.42
CA ASP A 159 -0.14 -15.09 -21.88
C ASP A 159 0.20 -16.47 -22.47
N HIS A 160 -0.67 -17.46 -22.24
CA HIS A 160 -0.49 -18.84 -22.65
C HIS A 160 -1.84 -19.48 -23.04
N PRO A 161 -1.96 -20.13 -24.23
CA PRO A 161 -3.23 -20.62 -24.75
C PRO A 161 -4.04 -21.49 -23.77
N HIS A 162 -3.41 -22.49 -23.16
CA HIS A 162 -4.09 -23.36 -22.19
C HIS A 162 -4.44 -22.66 -20.86
N VAL A 163 -3.70 -21.61 -20.48
CA VAL A 163 -4.03 -20.83 -19.29
C VAL A 163 -5.26 -19.96 -19.55
N ILE A 164 -5.31 -19.32 -20.73
CA ILE A 164 -6.47 -18.56 -21.21
C ILE A 164 -7.71 -19.46 -21.27
N ALA A 165 -7.60 -20.63 -21.91
CA ALA A 165 -8.70 -21.58 -22.05
C ALA A 165 -9.24 -22.03 -20.69
N GLY A 166 -8.36 -22.41 -19.76
CA GLY A 166 -8.76 -22.79 -18.40
C GLY A 166 -9.44 -21.67 -17.63
N GLN A 167 -8.92 -20.44 -17.71
CA GLN A 167 -9.53 -19.27 -17.06
C GLN A 167 -10.89 -18.91 -17.68
N GLY A 168 -11.13 -19.20 -18.96
CA GLY A 168 -12.41 -18.99 -19.62
C GLY A 168 -13.57 -19.82 -19.06
N SER A 169 -13.29 -20.95 -18.41
CA SER A 169 -14.31 -21.79 -17.75
C SER A 169 -15.17 -21.03 -16.72
N ILE A 170 -14.64 -19.92 -16.16
CA ILE A 170 -15.38 -19.04 -15.24
C ILE A 170 -16.66 -18.51 -15.89
N ALA A 171 -16.58 -18.11 -17.16
CA ALA A 171 -17.72 -17.55 -17.89
C ALA A 171 -18.76 -18.61 -18.28
N LEU A 172 -18.32 -19.86 -18.55
CA LEU A 172 -19.25 -20.97 -18.74
C LEU A 172 -20.11 -21.17 -17.48
N GLU A 173 -19.46 -21.27 -16.30
CA GLU A 173 -20.19 -21.44 -15.04
C GLU A 173 -21.05 -20.22 -14.68
N LEU A 174 -20.60 -19.01 -15.02
CA LEU A 174 -21.34 -17.77 -14.76
C LEU A 174 -22.61 -17.71 -15.60
N LEU A 175 -22.52 -17.98 -16.90
CA LEU A 175 -23.65 -17.93 -17.82
C LEU A 175 -24.58 -19.14 -17.69
N GLU A 176 -24.10 -20.26 -17.17
CA GLU A 176 -24.98 -21.35 -16.75
C GLU A 176 -25.81 -20.96 -15.52
N GLN A 177 -25.21 -20.29 -14.53
CA GLN A 177 -25.91 -19.84 -13.31
C GLN A 177 -26.81 -18.61 -13.56
N VAL A 178 -26.44 -17.75 -14.51
CA VAL A 178 -27.15 -16.51 -14.85
C VAL A 178 -27.17 -16.35 -16.39
N PRO A 179 -28.07 -17.06 -17.10
CA PRO A 179 -28.08 -17.09 -18.57
C PRO A 179 -28.55 -15.79 -19.23
N PHE A 180 -29.10 -14.86 -18.45
CA PHE A 180 -29.70 -13.61 -18.91
C PHE A 180 -28.80 -12.37 -18.69
N LEU A 181 -27.48 -12.56 -18.53
CA LEU A 181 -26.55 -11.44 -18.40
C LEU A 181 -26.47 -10.61 -19.69
N ASP A 182 -26.56 -9.28 -19.54
CA ASP A 182 -26.39 -8.32 -20.62
C ASP A 182 -24.92 -7.91 -20.78
N ALA A 183 -24.19 -7.88 -19.66
CA ALA A 183 -22.77 -7.52 -19.64
C ALA A 183 -21.97 -8.28 -18.57
N ILE A 184 -20.67 -8.38 -18.77
CA ILE A 184 -19.71 -8.87 -17.77
C ILE A 184 -18.61 -7.81 -17.59
N VAL A 185 -18.31 -7.44 -16.34
CA VAL A 185 -17.19 -6.58 -15.98
C VAL A 185 -16.06 -7.43 -15.40
N VAL A 186 -14.88 -7.30 -16.00
CA VAL A 186 -13.74 -8.18 -15.74
C VAL A 186 -12.50 -7.34 -15.40
N PRO A 187 -11.91 -7.49 -14.20
CA PRO A 187 -10.64 -6.87 -13.87
C PRO A 187 -9.52 -7.35 -14.82
N VAL A 188 -8.70 -6.43 -15.31
CA VAL A 188 -7.63 -6.73 -16.26
C VAL A 188 -6.25 -6.35 -15.72
N GLY A 189 -5.29 -7.21 -16.01
CA GLY A 189 -3.85 -6.97 -15.91
C GLY A 189 -3.21 -7.70 -17.10
N GLY A 190 -2.57 -8.85 -16.86
CA GLY A 190 -1.95 -9.66 -17.92
C GLY A 190 -2.89 -10.27 -18.98
N GLY A 191 -4.17 -9.91 -19.00
CA GLY A 191 -5.15 -10.23 -20.05
C GLY A 191 -5.75 -11.64 -20.03
N GLY A 192 -5.10 -12.64 -19.45
CA GLY A 192 -5.48 -14.05 -19.62
C GLY A 192 -6.93 -14.39 -19.26
N MET A 193 -7.41 -13.86 -18.12
CA MET A 193 -8.77 -14.14 -17.65
C MET A 193 -9.80 -13.39 -18.48
N LEU A 194 -9.52 -12.13 -18.83
CA LEU A 194 -10.36 -11.32 -19.71
C LEU A 194 -10.50 -12.00 -21.09
N SER A 195 -9.39 -12.43 -21.69
CA SER A 195 -9.40 -13.15 -22.96
C SER A 195 -10.23 -14.43 -22.90
N GLY A 196 -10.04 -15.26 -21.86
CA GLY A 196 -10.81 -16.49 -21.69
C GLY A 196 -12.31 -16.23 -21.51
N ILE A 197 -12.68 -15.20 -20.73
CA ILE A 197 -14.06 -14.78 -20.54
C ILE A 197 -14.66 -14.25 -21.84
N CYS A 198 -13.93 -13.44 -22.61
CA CYS A 198 -14.37 -12.96 -23.92
C CYS A 198 -14.73 -14.15 -24.84
N ILE A 199 -13.82 -15.11 -25.01
CA ILE A 199 -14.01 -16.28 -25.86
C ILE A 199 -15.24 -17.08 -25.41
N ALA A 200 -15.33 -17.39 -24.13
CA ALA A 200 -16.41 -18.19 -23.56
C ALA A 200 -17.78 -17.49 -23.66
N SER A 201 -17.84 -16.23 -23.24
CA SER A 201 -19.10 -15.48 -23.18
C SER A 201 -19.64 -15.19 -24.57
N LYS A 202 -18.78 -14.82 -25.53
CA LYS A 202 -19.17 -14.60 -26.93
C LYS A 202 -19.54 -15.89 -27.65
N GLY A 203 -18.89 -17.01 -27.32
CA GLY A 203 -19.25 -18.32 -27.84
C GLY A 203 -20.64 -18.78 -27.39
N ILE A 204 -21.06 -18.41 -26.18
CA ILE A 204 -22.42 -18.69 -25.67
C ILE A 204 -23.44 -17.67 -26.21
N ASN A 205 -23.13 -16.39 -26.09
CA ASN A 205 -24.00 -15.28 -26.48
C ASN A 205 -23.17 -14.18 -27.17
N PRO A 206 -23.15 -14.10 -28.51
CA PRO A 206 -22.38 -13.09 -29.24
C PRO A 206 -22.73 -11.64 -28.86
N ASN A 207 -23.95 -11.40 -28.37
CA ASN A 207 -24.46 -10.08 -28.03
C ASN A 207 -24.07 -9.60 -26.62
N ILE A 208 -23.52 -10.48 -25.77
CA ILE A 208 -23.14 -10.08 -24.42
C ILE A 208 -22.01 -9.04 -24.46
N LYS A 209 -22.12 -7.97 -23.68
CA LYS A 209 -21.07 -6.94 -23.60
C LYS A 209 -20.00 -7.36 -22.61
N VAL A 210 -18.74 -7.06 -22.89
CA VAL A 210 -17.63 -7.35 -21.96
C VAL A 210 -16.85 -6.08 -21.72
N TYR A 211 -16.77 -5.64 -20.48
CA TYR A 211 -16.03 -4.45 -20.08
C TYR A 211 -14.78 -4.87 -19.31
N ALA A 212 -13.64 -4.32 -19.70
CA ALA A 212 -12.42 -4.44 -18.91
C ALA A 212 -12.42 -3.39 -17.80
N ALA A 213 -11.89 -3.72 -16.63
CA ALA A 213 -11.74 -2.80 -15.51
C ALA A 213 -10.30 -2.80 -15.00
N GLU A 214 -9.68 -1.64 -14.84
CA GLU A 214 -8.29 -1.52 -14.35
C GLU A 214 -8.07 -0.28 -13.49
N PRO A 215 -7.01 -0.24 -12.67
CA PRO A 215 -6.63 0.96 -11.93
C PRO A 215 -6.16 2.07 -12.87
N LEU A 216 -6.52 3.32 -12.58
CA LEU A 216 -6.06 4.49 -13.33
C LEU A 216 -4.53 4.60 -13.35
N ASN A 217 -3.86 4.12 -12.30
CA ASN A 217 -2.40 4.15 -12.19
C ASN A 217 -1.70 2.99 -12.94
N ALA A 218 -2.46 2.01 -13.45
CA ALA A 218 -1.99 0.84 -14.21
C ALA A 218 -2.91 0.63 -15.43
N ASP A 219 -2.93 1.63 -16.31
CA ASP A 219 -3.93 1.84 -17.36
C ASP A 219 -3.49 1.37 -18.77
N ASP A 220 -2.63 0.34 -18.86
CA ASP A 220 -2.11 -0.11 -20.15
C ASP A 220 -3.18 -0.74 -21.04
N CYS A 221 -4.26 -1.32 -20.48
CA CYS A 221 -5.39 -1.79 -21.30
C CYS A 221 -6.12 -0.63 -21.95
N ALA A 222 -6.44 0.43 -21.20
CA ALA A 222 -7.15 1.60 -21.69
C ALA A 222 -6.32 2.32 -22.75
N LYS A 223 -5.03 2.51 -22.49
CA LYS A 223 -4.08 3.07 -23.48
C LYS A 223 -4.03 2.22 -24.74
N SER A 224 -3.89 0.89 -24.59
CA SER A 224 -3.82 -0.02 -25.73
C SER A 224 -5.10 -0.01 -26.56
N PHE A 225 -6.26 -0.05 -25.88
CA PHE A 225 -7.59 -0.04 -26.50
C PHE A 225 -7.84 1.26 -27.26
N ALA A 226 -7.55 2.41 -26.65
CA ALA A 226 -7.68 3.72 -27.31
C ALA A 226 -6.77 3.85 -28.54
N ALA A 227 -5.53 3.33 -28.45
CA ALA A 227 -4.56 3.37 -29.54
C ALA A 227 -4.80 2.29 -30.62
N LYS A 228 -5.72 1.33 -30.39
CA LYS A 228 -5.90 0.12 -31.20
C LYS A 228 -4.61 -0.65 -31.46
N LYS A 229 -3.65 -0.54 -30.53
CA LYS A 229 -2.34 -1.16 -30.59
C LYS A 229 -1.88 -1.48 -29.18
N ARG A 230 -1.27 -2.65 -28.98
CA ARG A 230 -0.68 -3.02 -27.70
C ARG A 230 0.38 -1.99 -27.29
N ILE A 231 0.14 -1.34 -26.16
CA ILE A 231 1.08 -0.48 -25.45
C ILE A 231 1.50 -1.26 -24.20
N PRO A 232 2.77 -1.68 -24.09
CA PRO A 232 3.20 -2.42 -22.92
C PRO A 232 3.18 -1.52 -21.68
N GLN A 233 2.78 -2.08 -20.53
CA GLN A 233 2.98 -1.43 -19.24
C GLN A 233 4.47 -1.16 -19.01
N THR A 234 4.82 0.10 -18.74
CA THR A 234 6.17 0.53 -18.38
C THR A 234 6.29 0.73 -16.86
N GLY A 235 7.48 0.43 -16.33
CA GLY A 235 7.77 0.59 -14.90
C GLY A 235 6.98 -0.33 -13.97
N SER A 236 6.90 0.05 -12.69
CA SER A 236 6.06 -0.60 -11.68
C SER A 236 4.94 0.37 -11.27
N PRO A 237 3.74 0.26 -11.88
CA PRO A 237 2.66 1.20 -11.58
C PRO A 237 2.28 1.18 -10.10
N ASN A 238 2.14 2.38 -9.53
CA ASN A 238 1.81 2.57 -8.13
C ASN A 238 0.30 2.46 -7.91
N THR A 239 -0.17 1.23 -7.70
CA THR A 239 -1.56 0.93 -7.39
C THR A 239 -1.68 -0.02 -6.20
N VAL A 240 -2.73 0.17 -5.39
CA VAL A 240 -3.14 -0.75 -4.32
C VAL A 240 -3.56 -2.10 -4.88
N ALA A 241 -4.04 -2.16 -6.13
CA ALA A 241 -4.39 -3.40 -6.85
C ALA A 241 -3.13 -4.11 -7.43
N ASP A 242 -2.22 -4.55 -6.57
CA ASP A 242 -0.92 -5.13 -6.92
C ASP A 242 -0.97 -6.27 -7.95
N GLY A 243 -2.02 -7.11 -7.90
CA GLY A 243 -2.25 -8.21 -8.82
C GLY A 243 -2.57 -7.82 -10.27
N LEU A 244 -2.81 -6.53 -10.53
CA LEU A 244 -3.12 -5.98 -11.87
C LEU A 244 -1.96 -5.16 -12.47
N ARG A 245 -0.80 -5.07 -11.80
CA ARG A 245 0.37 -4.33 -12.31
C ARG A 245 1.02 -4.95 -13.55
N ILE A 246 0.63 -6.16 -13.92
CA ILE A 246 1.17 -6.88 -15.08
C ILE A 246 0.43 -6.37 -16.30
N GLY A 247 1.15 -5.89 -17.31
CA GLY A 247 0.53 -5.41 -18.54
C GLY A 247 0.05 -6.52 -19.48
N ILE A 248 -0.78 -6.15 -20.45
CA ILE A 248 -1.37 -7.04 -21.45
C ILE A 248 -0.30 -7.81 -22.22
N GLY A 249 -0.53 -9.11 -22.42
CA GLY A 249 0.34 -10.01 -23.16
C GLY A 249 0.14 -9.96 -24.69
N GLU A 250 1.07 -10.55 -25.43
CA GLU A 250 1.04 -10.56 -26.90
C GLU A 250 -0.07 -11.44 -27.45
N LYS A 251 -0.35 -12.57 -26.80
CA LYS A 251 -1.43 -13.50 -27.20
C LYS A 251 -2.78 -13.03 -26.69
N THR A 252 -2.82 -12.35 -25.55
CA THR A 252 -4.08 -11.82 -24.99
C THR A 252 -4.60 -10.58 -25.72
N TRP A 253 -3.72 -9.73 -26.24
CA TRP A 253 -4.10 -8.45 -26.87
C TRP A 253 -5.07 -8.58 -28.05
N PRO A 254 -4.84 -9.44 -29.07
CA PRO A 254 -5.77 -9.57 -30.20
C PRO A 254 -7.19 -9.93 -29.75
N ILE A 255 -7.30 -10.89 -28.81
CA ILE A 255 -8.59 -11.33 -28.25
C ILE A 255 -9.27 -10.16 -27.53
N ILE A 256 -8.53 -9.39 -26.73
CA ILE A 256 -9.07 -8.24 -26.01
C ILE A 256 -9.56 -7.18 -26.99
N ARG A 257 -8.72 -6.75 -27.92
CA ARG A 257 -9.02 -5.73 -28.95
C ARG A 257 -10.32 -6.02 -29.69
N ASP A 258 -10.55 -7.28 -30.04
CA ASP A 258 -11.64 -7.67 -30.93
C ASP A 258 -12.95 -7.99 -30.19
N ASN A 259 -12.91 -8.24 -28.88
CA ASN A 259 -14.07 -8.77 -28.15
C ASN A 259 -14.59 -7.89 -27.00
N ILE A 260 -13.81 -6.95 -26.48
CA ILE A 260 -14.30 -6.06 -25.42
C ILE A 260 -15.12 -4.89 -25.98
N THR A 261 -16.03 -4.38 -25.17
CA THR A 261 -16.90 -3.24 -25.46
C THR A 261 -16.24 -1.92 -25.12
N ASP A 262 -15.66 -1.80 -23.92
CA ASP A 262 -14.89 -0.62 -23.47
C ASP A 262 -14.01 -1.00 -22.25
N VAL A 263 -13.09 -0.10 -21.88
CA VAL A 263 -12.25 -0.18 -20.68
C VAL A 263 -12.68 0.88 -19.68
N ILE A 264 -12.88 0.49 -18.42
CA ILE A 264 -13.25 1.39 -17.33
C ILE A 264 -12.04 1.50 -16.39
N THR A 265 -11.47 2.70 -16.29
CA THR A 265 -10.43 2.99 -15.30
C THR A 265 -11.06 3.45 -13.99
N VAL A 266 -10.48 3.02 -12.87
CA VAL A 266 -10.93 3.40 -11.53
C VAL A 266 -9.76 3.91 -10.69
N THR A 267 -10.02 4.92 -9.88
CA THR A 267 -9.05 5.51 -8.97
C THR A 267 -8.76 4.61 -7.77
N GLU A 268 -7.61 4.84 -7.12
CA GLU A 268 -7.20 4.11 -5.92
C GLU A 268 -8.24 4.25 -4.78
N ASP A 269 -8.82 5.44 -4.62
CA ASP A 269 -9.87 5.70 -3.62
C ASP A 269 -11.16 4.92 -3.92
N GLU A 270 -11.54 4.80 -5.19
CA GLU A 270 -12.69 3.99 -5.61
C GLU A 270 -12.45 2.49 -5.37
N ILE A 271 -11.23 2.00 -5.63
CA ILE A 271 -10.84 0.60 -5.36
C ILE A 271 -10.96 0.30 -3.86
N ILE A 272 -10.39 1.15 -3.00
CA ILE A 272 -10.44 0.99 -1.54
C ILE A 272 -11.89 1.07 -1.04
N SER A 273 -12.68 1.99 -1.58
CA SER A 273 -14.09 2.15 -1.21
C SER A 273 -14.92 0.92 -1.61
N ALA A 274 -14.74 0.42 -2.82
CA ALA A 274 -15.41 -0.80 -3.29
C ALA A 274 -15.02 -2.03 -2.46
N MET A 275 -13.74 -2.16 -2.09
CA MET A 275 -13.26 -3.23 -1.23
C MET A 275 -13.98 -3.23 0.13
N ARG A 276 -14.08 -2.05 0.77
CA ARG A 276 -14.82 -1.88 2.03
C ARG A 276 -16.30 -2.21 1.88
N LEU A 277 -16.93 -1.78 0.80
CA LEU A 277 -18.35 -2.08 0.55
C LEU A 277 -18.61 -3.59 0.40
N VAL A 278 -17.73 -4.33 -0.28
CA VAL A 278 -17.86 -5.79 -0.37
C VAL A 278 -17.72 -6.44 1.00
N TRP A 279 -16.74 -6.01 1.81
CA TRP A 279 -16.57 -6.50 3.18
C TRP A 279 -17.79 -6.21 4.05
N GLU A 280 -18.34 -5.00 3.96
CA GLU A 280 -19.45 -4.55 4.79
C GLU A 280 -20.79 -5.15 4.36
N ARG A 281 -21.06 -5.22 3.06
CA ARG A 281 -22.38 -5.58 2.51
C ARG A 281 -22.49 -7.05 2.17
N MET A 282 -21.44 -7.65 1.61
CA MET A 282 -21.44 -9.06 1.21
C MET A 282 -20.77 -9.98 2.23
N LYS A 283 -20.03 -9.44 3.20
CA LYS A 283 -19.23 -10.19 4.17
C LYS A 283 -18.19 -11.11 3.53
N LEU A 284 -17.76 -10.77 2.32
CA LEU A 284 -16.70 -11.48 1.60
C LEU A 284 -15.40 -10.71 1.77
N LEU A 285 -14.36 -11.36 2.29
CA LEU A 285 -13.05 -10.75 2.44
C LEU A 285 -12.29 -10.81 1.11
N ILE A 286 -12.22 -9.69 0.39
CA ILE A 286 -11.55 -9.60 -0.91
C ILE A 286 -10.30 -8.71 -0.86
N GLU A 287 -9.35 -8.92 -1.78
CA GLU A 287 -8.19 -8.04 -1.99
C GLU A 287 -8.51 -6.87 -2.95
N SER A 288 -7.64 -5.86 -3.00
CA SER A 288 -7.79 -4.67 -3.82
C SER A 288 -7.98 -4.96 -5.31
N SER A 289 -7.22 -5.89 -5.90
CA SER A 289 -7.39 -6.28 -7.31
C SER A 289 -8.77 -6.86 -7.62
N ALA A 290 -9.40 -7.53 -6.66
CA ALA A 290 -10.76 -8.05 -6.81
C ALA A 290 -11.83 -6.97 -6.72
N ALA A 291 -11.53 -5.88 -6.00
CA ALA A 291 -12.44 -4.75 -5.85
C ALA A 291 -12.52 -3.88 -7.12
N VAL A 292 -11.59 -3.98 -8.05
CA VAL A 292 -11.54 -3.17 -9.28
C VAL A 292 -12.79 -3.34 -10.15
N GLY A 293 -13.29 -4.57 -10.30
CA GLY A 293 -14.54 -4.82 -11.05
C GLY A 293 -15.76 -4.23 -10.34
N VAL A 294 -15.76 -4.23 -9.01
CA VAL A 294 -16.82 -3.62 -8.19
C VAL A 294 -16.75 -2.10 -8.25
N ALA A 295 -15.55 -1.52 -8.15
CA ALA A 295 -15.33 -0.09 -8.32
C ALA A 295 -15.79 0.38 -9.70
N ALA A 296 -15.52 -0.41 -10.74
CA ALA A 296 -15.93 -0.09 -12.10
C ALA A 296 -17.46 -0.02 -12.23
N VAL A 297 -18.21 -1.00 -11.71
CA VAL A 297 -19.69 -0.96 -11.76
C VAL A 297 -20.31 0.13 -10.89
N LEU A 298 -19.58 0.62 -9.89
CA LEU A 298 -20.01 1.71 -9.02
C LEU A 298 -19.57 3.11 -9.52
N SER A 299 -18.69 3.16 -10.53
CA SER A 299 -18.18 4.41 -11.09
C SER A 299 -19.25 5.16 -11.88
N GLU A 300 -19.13 6.49 -11.91
CA GLU A 300 -20.02 7.34 -12.72
C GLU A 300 -19.90 7.03 -14.21
N LYS A 301 -18.70 6.63 -14.69
CA LYS A 301 -18.49 6.20 -16.09
C LYS A 301 -19.40 5.02 -16.44
N PHE A 302 -19.54 4.03 -15.56
CA PHE A 302 -20.40 2.89 -15.83
C PHE A 302 -21.88 3.21 -15.67
N LYS A 303 -22.24 4.03 -14.66
CA LYS A 303 -23.63 4.49 -14.46
C LYS A 303 -24.16 5.34 -15.61
N ALA A 304 -23.29 6.07 -16.31
CA ALA A 304 -23.67 6.85 -17.48
C ALA A 304 -24.10 5.99 -18.70
N LEU A 305 -23.86 4.67 -18.67
CA LEU A 305 -24.34 3.76 -19.71
C LEU A 305 -25.87 3.64 -19.64
N SER A 306 -26.54 3.66 -20.81
CA SER A 306 -28.01 3.54 -20.93
C SER A 306 -28.57 2.31 -20.19
N HIS A 307 -29.44 2.54 -19.21
CA HIS A 307 -30.15 1.48 -18.47
C HIS A 307 -31.02 0.60 -19.36
N GLN A 308 -31.44 1.10 -20.54
CA GLN A 308 -32.24 0.31 -21.47
C GLN A 308 -31.44 -0.85 -22.09
N ASP A 309 -30.10 -0.73 -22.13
CA ASP A 309 -29.25 -1.67 -22.86
C ASP A 309 -28.44 -2.62 -21.96
N ILE A 310 -28.41 -2.41 -20.64
CA ILE A 310 -27.64 -3.22 -19.67
C ILE A 310 -28.37 -3.25 -18.32
N LYS A 311 -29.11 -4.33 -18.03
CA LYS A 311 -29.87 -4.50 -16.78
C LYS A 311 -29.20 -5.46 -15.80
N ASN A 312 -28.63 -6.55 -16.30
CA ASN A 312 -28.01 -7.61 -15.52
C ASN A 312 -26.51 -7.69 -15.83
N VAL A 313 -25.68 -7.47 -14.81
CA VAL A 313 -24.23 -7.38 -14.97
C VAL A 313 -23.52 -8.43 -14.13
N GLY A 314 -22.75 -9.28 -14.80
CA GLY A 314 -21.81 -10.19 -14.15
C GLY A 314 -20.56 -9.44 -13.69
N VAL A 315 -20.14 -9.64 -12.45
CA VAL A 315 -18.88 -9.09 -11.92
C VAL A 315 -18.03 -10.25 -11.43
N ILE A 316 -16.80 -10.35 -11.91
CA ILE A 316 -15.88 -11.41 -11.46
C ILE A 316 -15.20 -10.96 -10.17
N LEU A 317 -15.55 -11.58 -9.04
CA LEU A 317 -14.86 -11.39 -7.77
C LEU A 317 -13.71 -12.39 -7.67
N MET A 318 -12.53 -11.93 -8.08
CA MET A 318 -11.27 -12.66 -7.94
C MET A 318 -10.84 -12.72 -6.45
N ALA A 319 -9.90 -13.59 -6.08
CA ALA A 319 -9.34 -13.63 -4.72
C ALA A 319 -7.86 -14.08 -4.77
N SER A 320 -7.03 -13.75 -3.76
CA SER A 320 -6.91 -14.30 -2.40
C SER A 320 -6.45 -13.22 -1.40
N VAL A 321 -7.07 -13.17 -0.22
CA VAL A 321 -6.67 -12.28 0.88
C VAL A 321 -5.29 -12.67 1.36
N THR A 322 -4.30 -11.90 0.96
CA THR A 322 -2.95 -12.02 1.48
C THR A 322 -2.41 -10.62 1.67
N SER A 323 -2.89 -9.97 2.75
CA SER A 323 -2.44 -8.67 3.31
C SER A 323 -1.39 -7.96 2.44
N GLY A 324 -1.83 -7.40 1.32
CA GLY A 324 -0.98 -6.67 0.36
C GLY A 324 -0.87 -5.20 0.69
N GLU A 325 -1.81 -4.67 1.48
CA GLU A 325 -1.60 -3.46 2.25
C GLU A 325 -1.01 -3.88 3.59
N ILE A 326 0.24 -3.50 3.87
CA ILE A 326 0.80 -3.63 5.21
C ILE A 326 0.04 -2.64 6.10
N ARG A 327 -1.12 -3.09 6.61
CA ARG A 327 -1.82 -2.38 7.67
C ARG A 327 -0.95 -2.51 8.91
N VAL A 328 -0.32 -1.41 9.31
CA VAL A 328 0.45 -1.37 10.56
C VAL A 328 -0.51 -1.67 11.71
N THR A 329 -0.12 -2.62 12.56
CA THR A 329 -0.90 -3.07 13.72
C THR A 329 -0.16 -2.75 15.02
N ILE A 330 -0.83 -2.96 16.16
CA ILE A 330 -0.21 -2.79 17.48
C ILE A 330 0.98 -3.74 17.67
N GLU A 331 0.93 -4.97 17.14
CA GLU A 331 2.03 -5.94 17.23
C GLU A 331 3.28 -5.42 16.53
N HIS A 332 3.13 -4.80 15.36
CA HIS A 332 4.25 -4.16 14.66
C HIS A 332 4.88 -3.05 15.49
N ILE A 333 4.07 -2.25 16.20
CA ILE A 333 4.57 -1.18 17.09
C ILE A 333 5.27 -1.76 18.31
N GLN A 334 4.72 -2.81 18.93
CA GLN A 334 5.35 -3.48 20.06
C GLN A 334 6.68 -4.15 19.68
N GLN A 335 6.76 -4.74 18.49
CA GLN A 335 8.01 -5.27 17.93
C GLN A 335 9.00 -4.15 17.64
N ALA A 336 8.55 -3.04 17.05
CA ALA A 336 9.38 -1.87 16.83
C ALA A 336 9.96 -1.33 18.15
N ALA A 337 9.16 -1.26 19.22
CA ALA A 337 9.60 -0.82 20.53
C ALA A 337 10.73 -1.69 21.08
N LYS A 338 10.62 -3.02 20.97
CA LYS A 338 11.69 -3.95 21.36
C LYS A 338 12.94 -3.75 20.51
N ARG A 339 12.77 -3.62 19.19
CA ARG A 339 13.85 -3.49 18.21
C ARG A 339 14.68 -2.23 18.43
N ILE A 340 14.03 -1.09 18.67
CA ILE A 340 14.71 0.21 18.75
C ILE A 340 15.17 0.57 20.17
N ALA A 341 14.73 -0.14 21.22
CA ALA A 341 15.02 0.19 22.62
C ALA A 341 16.51 0.48 22.93
N PRO A 342 17.50 -0.26 22.38
CA PRO A 342 18.93 0.03 22.63
C PRO A 342 19.41 1.34 22.00
N TYR A 343 18.65 1.88 21.05
CA TYR A 343 19.08 2.97 20.18
C TYR A 343 18.35 4.29 20.45
N ILE A 344 17.33 4.30 21.29
CA ILE A 344 16.53 5.50 21.60
C ILE A 344 16.47 5.75 23.11
N HIS A 345 16.02 6.94 23.49
CA HIS A 345 15.67 7.26 24.87
C HIS A 345 14.18 7.00 25.12
N GLN A 346 13.83 6.50 26.30
CA GLN A 346 12.48 6.64 26.82
C GLN A 346 12.34 8.08 27.34
N THR A 347 11.64 8.92 26.58
CA THR A 347 11.57 10.36 26.86
C THR A 347 10.65 10.65 28.06
N PRO A 348 10.92 11.71 28.84
CA PRO A 348 10.11 12.03 30.02
C PRO A 348 8.74 12.58 29.66
N ILE A 349 7.83 12.54 30.64
CA ILE A 349 6.62 13.37 30.67
C ILE A 349 6.91 14.56 31.57
N MET A 350 6.74 15.77 31.04
CA MET A 350 6.79 17.00 31.83
C MET A 350 5.38 17.52 32.07
N THR A 351 5.20 18.27 33.15
CA THR A 351 3.93 18.95 33.50
C THR A 351 4.19 20.42 33.78
N CYS A 352 3.18 21.28 33.67
CA CYS A 352 3.34 22.71 33.92
C CYS A 352 2.05 23.33 34.46
N SER A 353 2.00 23.60 35.77
CA SER A 353 0.80 24.13 36.43
C SER A 353 0.31 25.46 35.84
N SER A 354 1.21 26.28 35.30
CA SER A 354 0.84 27.51 34.60
C SER A 354 0.06 27.22 33.32
N LEU A 355 0.51 26.25 32.52
CA LEU A 355 -0.17 25.86 31.28
C LEU A 355 -1.45 25.08 31.58
N ASP A 356 -1.47 24.27 32.64
CA ASP A 356 -2.68 23.58 33.10
C ASP A 356 -3.79 24.59 33.43
N LYS A 357 -3.45 25.64 34.19
CA LYS A 357 -4.40 26.72 34.53
C LYS A 357 -4.89 27.45 33.28
N MET A 358 -4.02 27.69 32.30
CA MET A 358 -4.40 28.36 31.05
C MET A 358 -5.29 27.49 30.16
N ALA A 359 -5.10 26.17 30.15
CA ALA A 359 -5.88 25.21 29.37
C ALA A 359 -7.14 24.71 30.11
N GLY A 360 -7.25 24.96 31.42
CA GLY A 360 -8.35 24.51 32.27
C GLY A 360 -8.37 23.01 32.54
N ARG A 361 -7.23 22.32 32.38
CA ARG A 361 -7.11 20.85 32.46
C ARG A 361 -5.66 20.44 32.74
N ALA A 362 -5.44 19.19 33.14
CA ALA A 362 -4.08 18.67 33.39
C ALA A 362 -3.39 18.33 32.07
N LEU A 363 -2.23 18.93 31.80
CA LEU A 363 -1.43 18.71 30.60
C LEU A 363 -0.19 17.86 30.90
N HIS A 364 0.02 16.85 30.06
CA HIS A 364 1.13 15.90 30.14
C HIS A 364 1.95 15.97 28.86
N PHE A 365 3.14 16.54 28.91
CA PHE A 365 3.95 16.81 27.72
C PHE A 365 4.93 15.67 27.45
N LYS A 366 4.72 14.93 26.35
CA LYS A 366 5.66 13.90 25.89
C LYS A 366 6.84 14.56 25.17
N CYS A 367 7.99 14.58 25.83
CA CYS A 367 9.14 15.39 25.48
C CYS A 367 10.08 14.74 24.45
N GLU A 368 9.63 14.61 23.20
CA GLU A 368 10.46 14.06 22.11
C GLU A 368 11.61 15.00 21.66
N LEU A 369 11.64 16.24 22.15
CA LEU A 369 12.82 17.12 22.06
C LEU A 369 14.08 16.55 22.76
N PHE A 370 13.92 15.63 23.73
CA PHE A 370 15.01 14.95 24.43
C PHE A 370 15.34 13.59 23.82
N GLN A 371 14.70 13.24 22.72
CA GLN A 371 15.07 12.07 21.97
C GLN A 371 16.43 12.31 21.28
N LYS A 372 17.14 11.23 20.90
CA LYS A 372 18.31 11.37 20.03
C LYS A 372 17.95 12.18 18.78
N VAL A 373 18.90 12.96 18.28
CA VAL A 373 18.73 13.98 17.22
C VAL A 373 17.75 15.11 17.55
N GLY A 374 17.33 15.25 18.82
CA GLY A 374 16.45 16.33 19.26
C GLY A 374 15.01 16.22 18.76
N ALA A 375 14.58 15.05 18.26
CA ALA A 375 13.24 14.84 17.72
C ALA A 375 12.83 13.37 17.68
N PHE A 376 11.53 13.11 17.58
CA PHE A 376 10.95 11.76 17.54
C PHE A 376 11.43 10.89 16.37
N LYS A 377 11.93 11.51 15.29
CA LYS A 377 12.17 10.88 13.98
C LYS A 377 13.10 9.67 14.02
N ILE A 378 14.04 9.63 14.97
CA ILE A 378 14.94 8.49 15.16
C ILE A 378 14.19 7.18 15.41
N ARG A 379 13.00 7.22 16.01
CA ARG A 379 12.23 6.00 16.33
C ARG A 379 11.87 5.25 15.06
N GLY A 380 11.21 5.93 14.12
CA GLY A 380 10.87 5.35 12.82
C GLY A 380 12.08 5.08 11.94
N ALA A 381 13.04 6.02 11.86
CA ALA A 381 14.22 5.85 11.02
C ALA A 381 15.04 4.61 11.45
N MET A 382 15.32 4.48 12.75
CA MET A 382 16.02 3.31 13.29
C MET A 382 15.21 2.02 13.08
N ASN A 383 13.89 2.05 13.30
CA ASN A 383 13.05 0.88 13.07
C ASN A 383 13.09 0.41 11.60
N ALA A 384 12.97 1.34 10.66
CA ALA A 384 13.01 1.04 9.23
C ALA A 384 14.39 0.53 8.79
N VAL A 385 15.47 1.11 9.30
CA VAL A 385 16.84 0.65 9.00
C VAL A 385 17.07 -0.76 9.55
N LEU A 386 16.71 -1.04 10.80
CA LEU A 386 16.88 -2.37 11.39
C LEU A 386 15.99 -3.40 10.69
N GLN A 387 14.76 -3.05 10.32
CA GLN A 387 13.88 -3.92 9.51
C GLN A 387 14.48 -4.21 8.14
N LEU A 388 15.04 -3.21 7.46
CA LEU A 388 15.75 -3.40 6.21
C LEU A 388 16.88 -4.42 6.39
N LEU A 389 17.70 -4.26 7.43
CA LEU A 389 18.81 -5.16 7.75
C LEU A 389 18.36 -6.58 8.11
N ASP A 390 17.24 -6.73 8.83
CA ASP A 390 16.68 -8.04 9.22
C ASP A 390 15.96 -8.75 8.06
N SER A 391 15.36 -7.99 7.15
CA SER A 391 14.45 -8.52 6.12
C SER A 391 15.13 -9.24 4.97
N GLN A 392 16.41 -9.00 4.75
CA GLN A 392 17.15 -9.56 3.63
C GLN A 392 18.64 -9.68 3.94
N GLN A 393 19.29 -10.65 3.32
CA GLN A 393 20.73 -10.79 3.40
C GLN A 393 21.39 -9.86 2.38
N PHE A 394 22.46 -9.17 2.80
CA PHE A 394 23.15 -8.20 1.97
C PHE A 394 24.56 -8.71 1.65
N ASP A 395 24.85 -8.88 0.35
CA ASP A 395 26.22 -9.19 -0.11
C ASP A 395 27.18 -8.02 0.14
N HIS A 396 26.64 -6.80 0.10
CA HIS A 396 27.34 -5.56 0.42
C HIS A 396 26.48 -4.70 1.35
N LYS A 397 27.12 -3.96 2.26
CA LYS A 397 26.40 -3.07 3.19
C LYS A 397 25.47 -2.13 2.41
N PRO A 398 24.17 -2.05 2.78
CA PRO A 398 23.24 -1.16 2.11
C PRO A 398 23.64 0.29 2.32
N VAL A 399 23.37 1.09 1.29
CA VAL A 399 23.48 2.55 1.34
C VAL A 399 22.10 3.13 1.58
N LEU A 400 21.96 3.96 2.60
CA LEU A 400 20.67 4.54 2.96
C LEU A 400 20.48 5.87 2.24
N VAL A 401 19.28 6.11 1.70
CA VAL A 401 18.95 7.36 1.01
C VAL A 401 17.69 7.94 1.61
N THR A 402 17.63 9.27 1.77
CA THR A 402 16.36 9.97 2.02
C THR A 402 16.40 11.36 1.42
N HIS A 403 15.21 11.94 1.27
CA HIS A 403 15.02 13.37 1.16
C HIS A 403 14.44 13.94 2.45
N SER A 404 15.06 14.99 3.01
CA SER A 404 14.54 15.71 4.18
C SER A 404 15.36 16.98 4.40
N SER A 405 14.69 18.09 4.71
CA SER A 405 15.35 19.35 5.08
C SER A 405 15.67 19.48 6.58
N GLY A 406 15.29 18.50 7.41
CA GLY A 406 15.44 18.62 8.87
C GLY A 406 15.48 17.30 9.64
N ASN A 407 14.58 17.12 10.61
CA ASN A 407 14.68 16.10 11.66
C ASN A 407 14.86 14.65 11.14
N HIS A 408 14.24 14.29 10.01
CA HIS A 408 14.42 12.94 9.44
C HIS A 408 15.81 12.73 8.82
N ALA A 409 16.45 13.79 8.31
CA ALA A 409 17.80 13.71 7.77
C ALA A 409 18.80 13.35 8.88
N GLN A 410 18.70 14.04 10.02
CA GLN A 410 19.55 13.76 11.19
C GLN A 410 19.26 12.35 11.73
N ALA A 411 17.97 11.97 11.83
CA ALA A 411 17.57 10.65 12.29
C ALA A 411 18.14 9.52 11.42
N LEU A 412 18.07 9.63 10.10
CA LEU A 412 18.64 8.64 9.20
C LEU A 412 20.17 8.62 9.25
N ALA A 413 20.80 9.80 9.31
CA ALA A 413 22.26 9.90 9.44
C ALA A 413 22.76 9.22 10.72
N LEU A 414 22.11 9.48 11.86
CA LEU A 414 22.45 8.81 13.12
C LEU A 414 22.18 7.29 13.06
N ALA A 415 21.07 6.87 12.45
CA ALA A 415 20.76 5.46 12.28
C ALA A 415 21.81 4.73 11.42
N ALA A 416 22.23 5.36 10.31
CA ALA A 416 23.29 4.86 9.44
C ALA A 416 24.62 4.72 10.20
N LYS A 417 25.01 5.75 10.95
CA LYS A 417 26.21 5.74 11.79
C LYS A 417 26.19 4.60 12.81
N ALA A 418 25.07 4.42 13.51
CA ALA A 418 24.92 3.36 14.51
C ALA A 418 25.07 1.96 13.90
N MET A 419 24.62 1.77 12.66
CA MET A 419 24.71 0.50 11.93
C MET A 419 25.99 0.36 11.10
N GLY A 420 26.87 1.35 11.10
CA GLY A 420 28.08 1.37 10.27
C GLY A 420 27.76 1.30 8.77
N LEU A 421 26.70 1.98 8.34
CA LEU A 421 26.22 2.10 6.96
C LEU A 421 26.52 3.50 6.41
N GLN A 422 26.57 3.62 5.09
CA GLN A 422 26.63 4.92 4.42
C GLN A 422 25.22 5.49 4.26
N ALA A 423 25.10 6.82 4.33
CA ALA A 423 23.84 7.51 4.06
C ALA A 423 24.03 8.73 3.17
N TYR A 424 23.16 8.87 2.17
CA TYR A 424 23.04 10.05 1.32
C TYR A 424 21.71 10.76 1.60
N ILE A 425 21.79 12.07 1.85
CA ILE A 425 20.64 12.89 2.20
C ILE A 425 20.46 13.99 1.15
N ALA A 426 19.35 13.94 0.41
CA ALA A 426 18.92 15.06 -0.43
C ALA A 426 18.38 16.19 0.44
N MET A 427 19.12 17.30 0.53
CA MET A 427 18.76 18.47 1.36
C MET A 427 18.69 19.75 0.52
N PRO A 428 17.71 20.64 0.75
CA PRO A 428 17.65 21.93 0.07
C PRO A 428 18.86 22.81 0.35
N ARG A 429 19.31 23.56 -0.66
CA ARG A 429 20.39 24.54 -0.50
C ARG A 429 20.11 25.58 0.59
N ASN A 430 18.85 25.94 0.83
CA ASN A 430 18.44 26.88 1.87
C ASN A 430 18.11 26.22 3.23
N ALA A 431 18.37 24.93 3.43
CA ALA A 431 18.15 24.30 4.73
C ALA A 431 19.03 24.97 5.81
N PRO A 432 18.53 25.15 7.06
CA PRO A 432 19.27 25.83 8.11
C PRO A 432 20.68 25.22 8.31
N PRO A 433 21.74 26.05 8.43
CA PRO A 433 23.12 25.56 8.57
C PRO A 433 23.29 24.56 9.71
N VAL A 434 22.66 24.82 10.86
CA VAL A 434 22.68 23.91 12.03
C VAL A 434 22.15 22.51 11.71
N LYS A 435 21.13 22.39 10.84
CA LYS A 435 20.56 21.09 10.45
C LYS A 435 21.46 20.35 9.46
N LYS A 436 22.16 21.08 8.58
CA LYS A 436 23.16 20.49 7.67
C LYS A 436 24.38 20.00 8.44
N GLU A 437 24.86 20.78 9.40
CA GLU A 437 26.05 20.41 10.16
C GLU A 437 25.84 19.15 11.00
N ALA A 438 24.70 19.05 11.70
CA ALA A 438 24.34 17.83 12.42
C ALA A 438 24.34 16.57 11.52
N VAL A 439 23.87 16.68 10.27
CA VAL A 439 23.90 15.56 9.31
C VAL A 439 25.34 15.17 8.94
N ARG A 440 26.24 16.14 8.76
CA ARG A 440 27.66 15.90 8.49
C ARG A 440 28.38 15.29 9.69
N GLU A 441 28.09 15.75 10.91
CA GLU A 441 28.65 15.20 12.15
C GLU A 441 28.25 13.74 12.40
N TYR A 442 27.05 13.36 11.94
CA TYR A 442 26.62 11.96 11.90
C TYR A 442 27.22 11.16 10.74
N GLY A 443 28.05 11.75 9.89
CA GLY A 443 28.82 11.06 8.85
C GLY A 443 28.03 10.78 7.57
N ALA A 444 26.87 11.41 7.38
CA ALA A 444 26.09 11.26 6.14
C ALA A 444 26.53 12.27 5.08
N THR A 445 26.45 11.88 3.82
CA THR A 445 26.75 12.72 2.67
C THR A 445 25.52 13.53 2.28
N ILE A 446 25.65 14.87 2.30
CA ILE A 446 24.58 15.76 1.84
C ILE A 446 24.71 15.95 0.33
N VAL A 447 23.62 15.71 -0.39
CA VAL A 447 23.46 16.07 -1.80
C VAL A 447 22.51 17.24 -1.87
N GLU A 448 23.03 18.42 -2.20
CA GLU A 448 22.23 19.63 -2.23
C GLU A 448 21.29 19.69 -3.43
N CYS A 449 20.05 20.10 -3.20
CA CYS A 449 19.02 20.22 -4.24
C CYS A 449 18.36 21.61 -4.26
N GLY A 450 17.39 21.79 -5.15
CA GLY A 450 16.49 22.95 -5.13
C GLY A 450 15.61 23.00 -3.87
N VAL A 451 14.82 24.06 -3.73
CA VAL A 451 14.08 24.36 -2.49
C VAL A 451 12.71 23.68 -2.40
N SER A 452 12.20 23.15 -3.51
CA SER A 452 10.88 22.51 -3.54
C SER A 452 10.90 21.09 -2.95
N ALA A 453 9.72 20.53 -2.70
CA ALA A 453 9.60 19.10 -2.37
C ALA A 453 9.99 18.21 -3.55
N GLU A 454 9.59 18.59 -4.76
CA GLU A 454 9.88 17.90 -6.01
C GLU A 454 11.39 17.83 -6.29
N ASP A 455 12.13 18.94 -6.12
CA ASP A 455 13.58 18.97 -6.29
C ASP A 455 14.30 17.93 -5.40
N ARG A 456 13.80 17.77 -4.17
CA ARG A 456 14.36 16.82 -3.20
C ARG A 456 14.08 15.38 -3.62
N GLU A 457 12.87 15.08 -4.08
CA GLU A 457 12.49 13.75 -4.56
C GLU A 457 13.28 13.37 -5.81
N ILE A 458 13.39 14.29 -6.79
CA ILE A 458 14.22 14.11 -7.99
C ILE A 458 15.67 13.80 -7.61
N THR A 459 16.23 14.56 -6.65
CA THR A 459 17.61 14.35 -6.19
C THR A 459 17.78 13.02 -5.48
N ALA A 460 16.84 12.63 -4.61
CA ALA A 460 16.86 11.32 -3.95
C ALA A 460 16.77 10.17 -4.98
N ASN A 461 15.90 10.29 -5.99
CA ASN A 461 15.78 9.32 -7.07
C ASN A 461 17.07 9.21 -7.88
N LYS A 462 17.71 10.33 -8.20
CA LYS A 462 19.01 10.32 -8.88
C LYS A 462 20.09 9.62 -8.06
N ILE A 463 20.12 9.81 -6.74
CA ILE A 463 21.05 9.09 -5.86
C ILE A 463 20.76 7.59 -5.91
N LEU A 464 19.48 7.19 -5.84
CA LEU A 464 19.08 5.79 -5.92
C LEU A 464 19.50 5.12 -7.24
N GLU A 465 19.34 5.83 -8.36
CA GLU A 465 19.72 5.33 -9.69
C GLU A 465 21.24 5.19 -9.86
N THR A 466 22.01 6.09 -9.28
CA THR A 466 23.47 6.18 -9.48
C THR A 466 24.29 5.47 -8.41
N THR A 467 23.67 5.09 -7.29
CA THR A 467 24.35 4.46 -6.16
C THR A 467 23.90 3.01 -6.02
N ALA A 468 24.83 2.07 -6.21
CA ALA A 468 24.56 0.65 -6.04
C ALA A 468 24.17 0.31 -4.59
N ASN A 469 23.30 -0.70 -4.42
CA ASN A 469 22.81 -1.16 -3.12
C ASN A 469 22.17 -0.05 -2.26
N SER A 470 21.55 0.94 -2.90
CA SER A 470 20.92 2.05 -2.21
C SER A 470 19.43 1.82 -1.95
N TYR A 471 18.94 2.29 -0.80
CA TYR A 471 17.58 2.07 -0.32
C TYR A 471 16.98 3.36 0.24
N LEU A 472 15.78 3.70 -0.26
CA LEU A 472 15.05 4.86 0.22
C LEU A 472 14.41 4.57 1.59
N ILE A 473 14.73 5.37 2.60
CA ILE A 473 14.06 5.37 3.90
C ILE A 473 13.21 6.64 4.02
N PRO A 474 11.92 6.59 3.67
CA PRO A 474 11.08 7.78 3.58
C PRO A 474 10.77 8.41 4.96
N PRO A 475 10.36 9.69 5.00
CA PRO A 475 10.19 10.41 6.26
C PRO A 475 8.92 10.09 7.06
N PHE A 476 7.89 9.49 6.47
CA PHE A 476 6.62 9.20 7.16
C PHE A 476 5.77 8.09 6.54
N ASP A 477 5.55 8.09 5.21
CA ASP A 477 4.55 7.23 4.55
C ASP A 477 5.07 5.82 4.27
N HIS A 478 5.49 5.14 5.33
CA HIS A 478 6.04 3.80 5.26
C HIS A 478 5.69 2.99 6.52
N PRO A 479 5.32 1.71 6.39
CA PRO A 479 4.86 0.90 7.52
C PRO A 479 5.85 0.87 8.69
N ASP A 480 7.14 0.64 8.42
CA ASP A 480 8.16 0.59 9.49
C ASP A 480 8.42 1.97 10.11
N ILE A 481 8.23 3.06 9.36
CA ILE A 481 8.34 4.40 9.92
C ILE A 481 7.19 4.61 10.90
N ILE A 482 5.94 4.38 10.45
CA ILE A 482 4.72 4.49 11.27
C ILE A 482 4.83 3.63 12.53
N ALA A 483 5.26 2.37 12.39
CA ALA A 483 5.41 1.44 13.51
C ALA A 483 6.43 1.95 14.54
N GLY A 484 7.59 2.43 14.07
CA GLY A 484 8.61 3.00 14.95
C GLY A 484 8.12 4.28 15.64
N GLN A 485 7.43 5.18 14.94
CA GLN A 485 6.88 6.38 15.57
C GLN A 485 5.83 6.05 16.65
N GLY A 486 5.00 5.04 16.41
CA GLY A 486 3.96 4.60 17.36
C GLY A 486 4.49 4.15 18.72
N THR A 487 5.79 3.80 18.82
CA THR A 487 6.40 3.37 20.09
C THR A 487 6.29 4.43 21.19
N MET A 488 6.27 5.72 20.83
CA MET A 488 6.12 6.80 21.81
C MET A 488 4.76 6.78 22.51
N ALA A 489 3.72 6.26 21.85
CA ALA A 489 2.40 6.13 22.45
C ALA A 489 2.38 5.02 23.50
N LEU A 490 3.13 3.94 23.31
CA LEU A 490 3.29 2.90 24.34
C LEU A 490 3.89 3.49 25.61
N GLU A 491 4.94 4.31 25.46
CA GLU A 491 5.59 5.00 26.58
C GLU A 491 4.63 5.98 27.24
N LEU A 492 3.95 6.82 26.46
CA LEU A 492 3.00 7.82 26.97
C LEU A 492 1.87 7.18 27.77
N LEU A 493 1.25 6.12 27.26
CA LEU A 493 0.16 5.41 27.94
C LEU A 493 0.61 4.71 29.22
N ASN A 494 1.85 4.25 29.26
CA ASN A 494 2.44 3.66 30.45
C ASN A 494 2.82 4.71 31.50
N GLN A 495 3.37 5.84 31.07
CA GLN A 495 3.78 6.95 31.94
C GLN A 495 2.59 7.76 32.46
N VAL A 496 1.47 7.80 31.73
CA VAL A 496 0.24 8.50 32.11
C VAL A 496 -0.97 7.55 31.98
N PRO A 497 -1.22 6.66 32.96
CA PRO A 497 -2.34 5.72 32.87
C PRO A 497 -3.72 6.38 32.85
N ALA A 498 -3.87 7.59 33.39
CA ALA A 498 -5.14 8.32 33.47
C ALA A 498 -5.43 9.19 32.22
N LEU A 499 -4.70 9.00 31.13
CA LEU A 499 -4.81 9.82 29.92
C LEU A 499 -6.20 9.68 29.26
N ASP A 500 -6.85 10.82 29.00
CA ASP A 500 -8.18 10.87 28.34
C ASP A 500 -8.08 11.26 26.85
N SER A 501 -7.04 12.03 26.52
CA SER A 501 -6.80 12.45 25.14
C SER A 501 -5.35 12.74 24.84
N VAL A 502 -5.02 12.77 23.55
CA VAL A 502 -3.72 13.16 23.03
C VAL A 502 -3.88 14.17 21.90
N VAL A 503 -3.09 15.25 21.95
CA VAL A 503 -2.93 16.24 20.88
C VAL A 503 -1.60 16.03 20.18
N VAL A 504 -1.65 15.80 18.87
CA VAL A 504 -0.48 15.45 18.05
C VAL A 504 -0.34 16.42 16.87
N PRO A 505 0.82 17.08 16.70
CA PRO A 505 1.14 17.80 15.47
C PRO A 505 1.10 16.87 14.24
N VAL A 506 0.49 17.31 13.15
CA VAL A 506 0.38 16.53 11.90
C VAL A 506 0.97 17.27 10.70
N SER A 507 1.44 16.48 9.74
CA SER A 507 2.14 16.82 8.51
C SER A 507 1.88 15.63 7.58
N GLY A 508 2.93 14.96 7.08
CA GLY A 508 2.81 13.67 6.39
C GLY A 508 2.08 12.55 7.14
N GLY A 509 1.85 12.67 8.45
CA GLY A 509 0.93 11.81 9.20
C GLY A 509 1.55 10.58 9.86
N GLY A 510 2.81 10.24 9.56
CA GLY A 510 3.42 8.99 10.09
C GLY A 510 3.45 8.90 11.62
N MET A 511 3.72 10.01 12.31
CA MET A 511 3.68 10.07 13.79
C MET A 511 2.26 9.89 14.33
N LEU A 512 1.32 10.68 13.81
CA LEU A 512 -0.09 10.62 14.21
C LEU A 512 -0.68 9.23 13.95
N SER A 513 -0.41 8.63 12.79
CA SER A 513 -0.85 7.27 12.45
C SER A 513 -0.34 6.22 13.44
N GLY A 514 0.96 6.27 13.79
CA GLY A 514 1.54 5.34 14.76
C GLY A 514 0.91 5.49 16.15
N ILE A 515 0.69 6.74 16.59
CA ILE A 515 -0.01 7.03 17.85
C ILE A 515 -1.46 6.54 17.80
N CYS A 516 -2.19 6.81 16.71
CA CYS A 516 -3.57 6.35 16.50
C CYS A 516 -3.69 4.83 16.67
N ILE A 517 -2.84 4.07 15.98
CA ILE A 517 -2.87 2.60 16.06
C ILE A 517 -2.62 2.14 17.49
N ALA A 518 -1.56 2.63 18.14
CA ALA A 518 -1.21 2.20 19.49
C ALA A 518 -2.27 2.57 20.52
N VAL A 519 -2.74 3.83 20.49
CA VAL A 519 -3.75 4.35 21.41
C VAL A 519 -5.07 3.61 21.23
N LYS A 520 -5.56 3.47 19.99
CA LYS A 520 -6.84 2.80 19.74
C LYS A 520 -6.82 1.31 20.05
N ALA A 521 -5.67 0.65 19.92
CA ALA A 521 -5.53 -0.76 20.30
C ALA A 521 -5.51 -0.98 21.82
N ILE A 522 -4.90 -0.06 22.59
CA ILE A 522 -4.69 -0.23 24.04
C ILE A 522 -5.83 0.38 24.86
N LYS A 523 -6.27 1.60 24.49
CA LYS A 523 -7.35 2.36 25.17
C LYS A 523 -8.21 3.06 24.11
N PRO A 524 -9.19 2.36 23.49
CA PRO A 524 -9.97 2.86 22.36
C PRO A 524 -10.75 4.15 22.64
N ASP A 525 -11.10 4.38 23.91
CA ASP A 525 -11.88 5.54 24.34
C ASP A 525 -11.10 6.86 24.33
N ILE A 526 -9.75 6.80 24.38
CA ILE A 526 -8.90 8.00 24.35
C ILE A 526 -9.15 8.78 23.07
N LYS A 527 -9.42 10.07 23.21
CA LYS A 527 -9.64 10.98 22.07
C LYS A 527 -8.30 11.44 21.49
N ILE A 528 -8.22 11.54 20.17
CA ILE A 528 -6.98 11.92 19.48
C ILE A 528 -7.29 13.14 18.64
N TYR A 529 -6.60 14.25 18.90
CA TYR A 529 -6.75 15.49 18.17
C TYR A 529 -5.49 15.75 17.35
N ALA A 530 -5.68 15.98 16.05
CA ALA A 530 -4.59 16.40 15.19
C ALA A 530 -4.44 17.93 15.26
N ALA A 531 -3.21 18.41 15.25
CA ALA A 531 -2.87 19.83 15.35
C ALA A 531 -2.10 20.27 14.09
N GLU A 532 -2.61 21.27 13.37
CA GLU A 532 -1.98 21.83 12.16
C GLU A 532 -1.81 23.35 12.24
N PRO A 533 -0.81 23.92 11.55
CA PRO A 533 -0.84 25.33 11.21
C PRO A 533 -2.00 25.61 10.25
N LEU A 534 -2.70 26.73 10.43
CA LEU A 534 -3.77 27.16 9.53
C LEU A 534 -3.28 27.33 8.08
N ASN A 535 -2.02 27.74 7.90
CA ASN A 535 -1.43 27.92 6.58
C ASN A 535 -0.99 26.60 5.91
N ALA A 536 -1.11 25.47 6.60
CA ALA A 536 -0.76 24.12 6.13
C ALA A 536 -1.87 23.11 6.54
N ASP A 537 -3.12 23.47 6.32
CA ASP A 537 -4.33 22.81 6.82
C ASP A 537 -4.85 21.64 5.94
N ASP A 538 -3.95 20.91 5.27
CA ASP A 538 -4.38 19.85 4.35
C ASP A 538 -5.01 18.65 5.06
N CYS A 539 -4.58 18.29 6.28
CA CYS A 539 -5.26 17.26 7.07
C CYS A 539 -6.66 17.73 7.49
N ALA A 540 -6.82 18.99 7.92
CA ALA A 540 -8.11 19.55 8.30
C ALA A 540 -9.08 19.58 7.12
N LYS A 541 -8.63 20.03 5.94
CA LYS A 541 -9.40 19.99 4.69
C LYS A 541 -9.75 18.56 4.30
N SER A 542 -8.80 17.63 4.39
CA SER A 542 -9.03 16.22 4.10
C SER A 542 -10.07 15.61 5.04
N PHE A 543 -9.96 15.90 6.35
CA PHE A 543 -10.86 15.42 7.39
C PHE A 543 -12.29 15.91 7.18
N ALA A 544 -12.46 17.21 6.90
CA ALA A 544 -13.77 17.78 6.59
C ALA A 544 -14.39 17.20 5.31
N ALA A 545 -13.57 16.88 4.30
CA ALA A 545 -14.03 16.33 3.03
C ALA A 545 -14.24 14.80 3.04
N GLY A 546 -13.79 14.10 4.08
CA GLY A 546 -13.82 12.63 4.15
C GLY A 546 -12.88 11.91 3.16
N ARG A 547 -12.09 12.66 2.38
CA ARG A 547 -11.11 12.17 1.39
C ARG A 547 -9.82 12.98 1.44
N ARG A 548 -8.71 12.38 1.03
CA ARG A 548 -7.40 13.05 1.04
C ARG A 548 -7.40 14.22 0.04
N ILE A 549 -7.04 15.40 0.52
CA ILE A 549 -6.84 16.62 -0.26
C ILE A 549 -5.41 17.09 0.01
N PRO A 550 -4.49 17.01 -0.96
CA PRO A 550 -3.11 17.47 -0.76
C PRO A 550 -3.01 19.01 -0.79
N LEU A 551 -1.90 19.51 -0.25
CA LEU A 551 -1.49 20.91 -0.37
C LEU A 551 -1.33 21.28 -1.86
N GLN A 552 -1.78 22.48 -2.24
CA GLN A 552 -1.67 22.98 -3.61
C GLN A 552 -0.32 23.68 -3.90
N GLY A 553 0.63 23.57 -2.96
CA GLY A 553 1.94 24.22 -3.04
C GLY A 553 2.64 24.24 -1.67
N PRO A 554 3.88 24.77 -1.60
CA PRO A 554 4.62 24.88 -0.35
C PRO A 554 3.92 25.88 0.60
N PRO A 555 3.49 25.44 1.79
CA PRO A 555 2.76 26.30 2.71
C PRO A 555 3.70 27.31 3.40
N ASN A 556 3.20 28.52 3.61
CA ASN A 556 3.93 29.57 4.33
C ASN A 556 3.64 29.48 5.84
N THR A 557 4.41 28.65 6.54
CA THR A 557 4.30 28.49 8.00
C THR A 557 5.67 28.42 8.67
N ILE A 558 5.81 28.98 9.88
CA ILE A 558 7.00 28.87 10.72
C ILE A 558 7.20 27.45 11.26
N ALA A 559 6.16 26.61 11.26
CA ALA A 559 6.23 25.20 11.61
C ALA A 559 6.87 24.39 10.45
N ASP A 560 8.18 24.53 10.29
CA ASP A 560 8.94 23.98 9.16
C ASP A 560 8.83 22.45 8.99
N GLY A 561 8.60 21.72 10.08
CA GLY A 561 8.36 20.28 10.10
C GLY A 561 6.96 19.86 9.63
N LEU A 562 6.03 20.81 9.48
CA LEU A 562 4.61 20.56 9.17
C LEU A 562 4.20 21.02 7.77
N ARG A 563 5.16 21.05 6.83
CA ARG A 563 4.96 21.55 5.45
C ARG A 563 4.74 20.44 4.42
N THR A 564 4.18 19.30 4.81
CA THR A 564 4.03 18.14 3.91
C THR A 564 2.65 17.53 4.04
N SER A 565 2.05 17.20 2.90
CA SER A 565 0.71 16.62 2.89
C SER A 565 0.66 15.24 3.50
N VAL A 566 -0.46 14.92 4.13
CA VAL A 566 -0.73 13.59 4.69
C VAL A 566 -0.44 12.49 3.67
N GLY A 567 0.20 11.41 4.07
CA GLY A 567 0.54 10.28 3.21
C GLY A 567 -0.65 9.38 2.82
N HIS A 568 -0.48 8.55 1.80
CA HIS A 568 -1.50 7.60 1.35
C HIS A 568 -1.75 6.48 2.37
N LEU A 569 -0.69 5.98 3.03
CA LEU A 569 -0.84 4.98 4.10
C LEU A 569 -1.38 5.61 5.38
N CYS A 570 -1.01 6.87 5.63
CA CYS A 570 -1.39 7.59 6.84
C CYS A 570 -2.86 8.04 6.83
N TRP A 571 -3.37 8.49 5.69
CA TRP A 571 -4.71 9.08 5.59
C TRP A 571 -5.84 8.16 6.07
N PRO A 572 -5.95 6.88 5.66
CA PRO A 572 -7.02 6.01 6.14
C PRO A 572 -7.01 5.83 7.66
N ILE A 573 -5.82 5.75 8.27
CA ILE A 573 -5.67 5.63 9.74
C ILE A 573 -6.15 6.91 10.42
N ILE A 574 -5.73 8.06 9.90
CA ILE A 574 -6.10 9.38 10.43
C ILE A 574 -7.62 9.57 10.34
N ARG A 575 -8.22 9.37 9.16
CA ARG A 575 -9.67 9.49 8.95
C ARG A 575 -10.47 8.62 9.92
N ASP A 576 -10.01 7.39 10.17
CA ASP A 576 -10.76 6.41 10.96
C ASP A 576 -10.52 6.54 12.48
N CYS A 577 -9.41 7.14 12.93
CA CYS A 577 -9.01 7.14 14.35
C CYS A 577 -9.03 8.53 15.03
N VAL A 578 -8.88 9.60 14.26
CA VAL A 578 -8.80 10.97 14.79
C VAL A 578 -10.19 11.49 15.13
N THR A 579 -10.29 12.20 16.26
CA THR A 579 -11.53 12.77 16.79
C THR A 579 -11.86 14.10 16.11
N ASP A 580 -10.88 14.98 15.97
CA ASP A 580 -11.01 16.24 15.22
C ASP A 580 -9.61 16.74 14.82
N VAL A 581 -9.55 17.62 13.81
CA VAL A 581 -8.35 18.36 13.41
C VAL A 581 -8.53 19.83 13.78
N ILE A 582 -7.60 20.38 14.54
CA ILE A 582 -7.63 21.76 15.00
C ILE A 582 -6.45 22.51 14.40
N THR A 583 -6.78 23.60 13.71
CA THR A 583 -5.80 24.51 13.13
C THR A 583 -5.51 25.68 14.06
N VAL A 584 -4.28 26.19 14.01
CA VAL A 584 -3.83 27.37 14.76
C VAL A 584 -3.05 28.31 13.85
N THR A 585 -3.18 29.60 14.10
CA THR A 585 -2.50 30.68 13.39
C THR A 585 -1.01 30.74 13.75
N GLU A 586 -0.23 31.39 12.90
CA GLU A 586 1.21 31.57 13.12
C GLU A 586 1.51 32.32 14.43
N ASP A 587 0.72 33.33 14.78
CA ASP A 587 0.87 34.10 16.03
C ASP A 587 0.57 33.25 17.27
N GLU A 588 -0.40 32.34 17.19
CA GLU A 588 -0.68 31.36 18.25
C GLU A 588 0.48 30.38 18.42
N ILE A 589 1.09 29.93 17.31
CA ILE A 589 2.27 29.05 17.35
C ILE A 589 3.45 29.77 18.03
N ILE A 590 3.74 31.03 17.65
CA ILE A 590 4.80 31.83 18.28
C ILE A 590 4.52 32.01 19.77
N SER A 591 3.29 32.36 20.13
CA SER A 591 2.89 32.60 21.52
C SER A 591 3.03 31.33 22.36
N ALA A 592 2.58 30.19 21.85
CA ALA A 592 2.71 28.91 22.52
C ALA A 592 4.18 28.48 22.68
N MET A 593 5.01 28.67 21.65
CA MET A 593 6.44 28.39 21.71
C MET A 593 7.12 29.21 22.80
N ARG A 594 6.86 30.53 22.84
CA ARG A 594 7.38 31.42 23.88
C ARG A 594 6.94 30.99 25.28
N LEU A 595 5.68 30.63 25.47
CA LEU A 595 5.18 30.15 26.76
C LEU A 595 5.92 28.90 27.23
N VAL A 596 6.19 27.93 26.35
CA VAL A 596 6.95 26.73 26.71
C VAL A 596 8.38 27.10 27.11
N TRP A 597 9.03 27.98 26.36
CA TRP A 597 10.39 28.44 26.67
C TRP A 597 10.44 29.20 28.01
N GLU A 598 9.50 30.10 28.24
CA GLU A 598 9.45 30.96 29.42
C GLU A 598 8.99 30.21 30.68
N ARG A 599 8.02 29.30 30.57
CA ARG A 599 7.39 28.64 31.73
C ARG A 599 7.94 27.25 32.01
N MET A 600 8.25 26.48 30.97
CA MET A 600 8.76 25.10 31.12
C MET A 600 10.27 25.02 30.97
N LYS A 601 10.93 26.07 30.42
CA LYS A 601 12.37 26.10 30.13
C LYS A 601 12.81 25.02 29.14
N LEU A 602 11.88 24.63 28.25
CA LEU A 602 12.12 23.62 27.22
C LEU A 602 12.29 24.30 25.87
N LEU A 603 13.41 24.07 25.18
CA LEU A 603 13.68 24.62 23.86
C LEU A 603 12.99 23.75 22.79
N ILE A 604 11.71 24.04 22.52
CA ILE A 604 10.94 23.38 21.46
C ILE A 604 11.02 24.13 20.13
N GLU A 605 10.90 23.40 19.02
CA GLU A 605 10.77 23.97 17.67
C GLU A 605 9.31 24.42 17.39
N PRO A 606 9.07 25.33 16.42
CA PRO A 606 7.71 25.82 16.14
C PRO A 606 6.72 24.69 15.83
N SER A 607 7.17 23.63 15.15
CA SER A 607 6.35 22.44 14.85
C SER A 607 5.82 21.73 16.12
N ALA A 608 6.61 21.71 17.20
CA ALA A 608 6.21 21.15 18.48
C ALA A 608 5.28 22.08 19.27
N ALA A 609 5.31 23.38 18.99
CA ALA A 609 4.44 24.37 19.62
C ALA A 609 2.99 24.31 19.12
N VAL A 610 2.74 23.73 17.93
CA VAL A 610 1.39 23.63 17.34
C VAL A 610 0.42 22.86 18.25
N GLY A 611 0.85 21.74 18.82
CA GLY A 611 0.03 20.98 19.79
C GLY A 611 -0.27 21.77 21.07
N VAL A 612 0.68 22.60 21.51
CA VAL A 612 0.52 23.48 22.67
C VAL A 612 -0.45 24.62 22.36
N ALA A 613 -0.33 25.24 21.19
CA ALA A 613 -1.26 26.26 20.72
C ALA A 613 -2.69 25.71 20.64
N VAL A 614 -2.87 24.48 20.15
CA VAL A 614 -4.19 23.82 20.12
C VAL A 614 -4.78 23.69 21.51
N VAL A 615 -4.06 23.18 22.51
CA VAL A 615 -4.62 23.02 23.86
C VAL A 615 -4.92 24.36 24.57
N LEU A 616 -4.29 25.45 24.10
CA LEU A 616 -4.52 26.80 24.59
C LEU A 616 -5.58 27.57 23.79
N SER A 617 -6.03 27.05 22.65
CA SER A 617 -7.04 27.68 21.79
C SER A 617 -8.44 27.63 22.41
N ASP A 618 -9.29 28.60 22.03
CA ASP A 618 -10.68 28.64 22.48
C ASP A 618 -11.48 27.43 21.96
N LYS A 619 -11.20 26.97 20.74
CA LYS A 619 -11.84 25.78 20.15
C LYS A 619 -11.63 24.54 21.02
N PHE A 620 -10.40 24.32 21.52
CA PHE A 620 -10.13 23.17 22.38
C PHE A 620 -10.70 23.35 23.79
N LYS A 621 -10.67 24.58 24.34
CA LYS A 621 -11.24 24.91 25.65
C LYS A 621 -12.76 24.79 25.70
N ALA A 622 -13.45 24.97 24.57
CA ALA A 622 -14.89 24.78 24.47
C ALA A 622 -15.33 23.31 24.68
N ILE A 623 -14.42 22.34 24.61
CA ILE A 623 -14.73 20.93 24.87
C ILE A 623 -14.92 20.71 26.38
N PRO A 624 -16.05 20.15 26.86
CA PRO A 624 -16.32 19.98 28.29
C PRO A 624 -15.23 19.21 29.04
N VAL A 625 -14.77 19.75 30.18
CA VAL A 625 -13.67 19.18 30.99
C VAL A 625 -13.98 17.77 31.49
N GLN A 626 -15.25 17.48 31.80
CA GLN A 626 -15.70 16.13 32.20
C GLN A 626 -15.45 15.07 31.12
N ARG A 627 -15.13 15.48 29.89
CA ARG A 627 -14.77 14.59 28.78
C ARG A 627 -13.25 14.53 28.50
N LEU A 628 -12.44 15.43 29.06
CA LEU A 628 -11.01 15.61 28.75
C LEU A 628 -10.21 16.21 29.93
N SER A 629 -10.04 15.46 31.02
CA SER A 629 -9.36 15.98 32.23
C SER A 629 -7.84 15.88 32.14
N ASN A 630 -7.31 14.80 31.56
CA ASN A 630 -5.88 14.55 31.37
C ASN A 630 -5.53 14.51 29.88
N VAL A 631 -4.75 15.49 29.42
CA VAL A 631 -4.42 15.66 28.01
C VAL A 631 -2.92 15.50 27.77
N GLY A 632 -2.57 14.54 26.92
CA GLY A 632 -1.21 14.36 26.44
C GLY A 632 -0.92 15.32 25.30
N VAL A 633 0.21 15.99 25.33
CA VAL A 633 0.66 16.89 24.26
C VAL A 633 2.02 16.43 23.76
N ILE A 634 2.14 16.13 22.47
CA ILE A 634 3.40 15.67 21.89
C ILE A 634 4.28 16.87 21.53
N LEU A 635 5.41 17.01 22.22
CA LEU A 635 6.46 17.98 21.88
C LEU A 635 7.45 17.30 20.92
N CYS A 636 7.15 17.34 19.61
CA CYS A 636 7.78 16.47 18.62
C CYS A 636 9.28 16.70 18.37
N GLY A 637 9.83 17.88 18.70
CA GLY A 637 11.24 18.19 18.50
C GLY A 637 11.65 19.55 19.06
N GLY A 638 12.98 19.78 19.09
CA GLY A 638 13.62 20.98 19.65
C GLY A 638 14.70 21.60 18.74
N ASN A 639 14.76 21.23 17.47
CA ASN A 639 15.83 21.63 16.56
C ASN A 639 15.59 23.04 15.98
N VAL A 640 15.98 24.06 16.74
CA VAL A 640 15.81 25.49 16.42
C VAL A 640 17.15 26.15 16.09
N ASP A 641 17.13 27.05 15.11
CA ASP A 641 18.23 27.98 14.85
C ASP A 641 18.11 29.18 15.80
N LEU A 642 19.01 29.26 16.79
CA LEU A 642 18.97 30.31 17.83
C LEU A 642 19.28 31.70 17.28
N ASP A 643 19.96 31.80 16.14
CA ASP A 643 20.27 33.06 15.49
C ASP A 643 19.07 33.60 14.71
N ASN A 644 18.09 32.75 14.41
CA ASN A 644 16.91 33.09 13.61
C ASN A 644 15.60 32.62 14.27
N ILE A 645 15.38 33.08 15.51
CA ILE A 645 14.17 32.78 16.27
C ILE A 645 12.97 33.56 15.71
N PRO A 646 11.84 32.91 15.41
CA PRO A 646 10.60 33.59 15.02
C PRO A 646 10.13 34.57 16.10
N ARG A 647 9.84 35.81 15.71
CA ARG A 647 9.31 36.87 16.59
C ARG A 647 7.92 37.28 16.10
N SER A 648 7.00 37.56 17.04
CA SER A 648 5.76 38.25 16.69
C SER A 648 6.09 39.63 16.13
N LYS A 649 5.29 40.10 15.15
CA LYS A 649 5.41 41.47 14.67
C LYS A 649 5.11 42.49 15.77
#